data_AF-A0A9X5AUA2-F1
#
_entry.id   AF-A0A9X5AUA2-F1
#
_cell.length_a   1.000
_cell.length_b   1.000
_cell.length_c   1.000
_cell.angle_alpha   90.00
_cell.angle_beta   90.00
_cell.angle_gamma   90.00
#
_symmetry.space_group_name_H-M   'P 1'
#
loop_
_entity.id
_entity.type
_entity.pdbx_description
1 polymer ?
#
loop_
_entity_poly.entity_id
_entity_poly.type
_entity_poly.pdbx_seq_one_letter_code
_entity_poly.pdbx_strand_id
1 'polypeptide(L)'
;MIAPDDVVDIRSAELQQAVEAASRRIPPLWPLASSVAVNPFMGQSTETLAQAGTRLARVGGVPVVMPRTWFRDRIATGVITDRDLADALAASPHARKPADVAGLKAAAAKPAPVPQSLPTIADLAGRASGFDWTGLMTDRIGVWAGSHFDQGQALWPAWRARSAWSAWRAFATHDLTAEIHGLTGFGALVAATPESPIDAIAGAGRRLGLTAAAADSYFHQLLLSLGGWSQYGRYVLWRAELEGGTDSVLTELLAIRLVWEEALHARHAGLIDAQWDQVRAAHAAPVDAGEASIVDEILQEAAERAAQRQLGETLAAPAATTPDARPILQAAFCIDVRSEVFRRALEQVDPSIRTLGFAGFFGVFAKHRRFASDIDELRLPVLLNPTVTSTAGGPDLAEADRKSRYKARAYRAWGRFKLAAVSCFAFVEAMGPVYVWKNARDALALAGGTARPDPRPRFDPDLDPDTRLRAAETVLRAMSLTSDFGHVVLLVGHGATVTNTPHASALHCGACGGYTGDVNARLLALLLGDPAVRDGLVARGIVVPNDTVFVAAMHDTTTDEVTLYDTDEIPATHRRDLDRLRSWLAAAGTAARAERALRLPGADSEKRVASRARDWAELRPEWGLAGCQAFIAAPRARTAGRGLAGRAFLHDYDWRQDSATGFGVLELIMTAPVVVASWISLQYYGSTVAPATFGAGDKLLHNVVGGIGVFEGNGGVMRTGLPLQSVHDGEDFVHEPLRLTVCIEAPAEAMTDILARHDGVRALFDNRWLHLFEMDQEGRLARRYAGDLTWEPMEPTRAVLRTASAA
;
A
#
# COMPACT_ATOMS: atom_id res chain seq x y z
N MET A 1 -1.72 -48.05 23.11
CA MET A 1 -2.13 -47.39 24.36
C MET A 1 -0.94 -46.58 24.86
N ILE A 2 -0.88 -45.32 24.46
CA ILE A 2 0.02 -44.31 25.05
C ILE A 2 -0.74 -43.75 26.26
N ALA A 3 -0.04 -43.54 27.38
CA ALA A 3 -0.65 -43.13 28.64
C ALA A 3 -1.34 -41.75 28.51
N PRO A 4 -2.40 -41.47 29.28
CA PRO A 4 -3.21 -40.25 29.11
C PRO A 4 -2.59 -38.93 29.59
N ASP A 5 -1.36 -38.93 30.13
CA ASP A 5 -0.82 -37.80 30.89
C ASP A 5 0.24 -36.92 30.17
N ASP A 6 0.55 -37.18 28.90
CA ASP A 6 1.51 -36.35 28.13
C ASP A 6 0.85 -35.37 27.13
N VAL A 7 -0.47 -35.17 27.19
CA VAL A 7 -1.13 -34.07 26.47
C VAL A 7 -1.06 -32.83 27.36
N VAL A 8 0.02 -32.05 27.24
CA VAL A 8 0.14 -30.74 27.88
C VAL A 8 -0.95 -29.83 27.30
N ASP A 9 -2.04 -29.64 28.03
CA ASP A 9 -3.09 -28.67 27.70
C ASP A 9 -2.46 -27.28 27.58
N ILE A 10 -2.67 -26.60 26.44
CA ILE A 10 -2.21 -25.23 26.27
C ILE A 10 -2.97 -24.40 27.30
N ARG A 11 -2.27 -23.78 28.25
CA ARG A 11 -2.92 -22.93 29.25
C ARG A 11 -3.69 -21.83 28.52
N SER A 12 -4.88 -21.48 29.02
CA SER A 12 -5.75 -20.48 28.36
C SER A 12 -5.01 -19.19 27.99
N ALA A 13 -4.08 -18.72 28.83
CA ALA A 13 -3.24 -17.56 28.55
C ALA A 13 -2.22 -17.77 27.40
N GLU A 14 -1.56 -18.93 27.34
CA GLU A 14 -0.60 -19.27 26.28
C GLU A 14 -1.29 -19.42 24.93
N LEU A 15 -2.50 -19.98 24.93
CA LEU A 15 -3.32 -20.09 23.72
C LEU A 15 -3.70 -18.72 23.19
N GLN A 16 -4.17 -17.83 24.06
CA GLN A 16 -4.57 -16.49 23.68
C GLN A 16 -3.39 -15.69 23.13
N GLN A 17 -2.20 -15.85 23.74
CA GLN A 17 -0.97 -15.27 23.23
C GLN A 17 -0.61 -15.80 21.82
N ALA A 18 -0.75 -17.10 21.58
CA ALA A 18 -0.49 -17.70 20.27
C ALA A 18 -1.49 -17.20 19.20
N VAL A 19 -2.77 -17.07 19.54
CA VAL A 19 -3.80 -16.50 18.65
C VAL A 19 -3.48 -15.04 18.32
N GLU A 20 -3.11 -14.24 19.32
CA GLU A 20 -2.76 -12.83 19.11
C GLU A 20 -1.49 -12.69 18.26
N ALA A 21 -0.44 -13.45 18.57
CA ALA A 21 0.81 -13.43 17.82
C ALA A 21 0.61 -13.87 16.36
N ALA A 22 -0.17 -14.93 16.11
CA ALA A 22 -0.53 -15.34 14.75
C ALA A 22 -1.36 -14.27 14.02
N SER A 23 -2.31 -13.63 14.72
CA SER A 23 -3.16 -12.56 14.17
C SER A 23 -2.34 -11.34 13.75
N ARG A 24 -1.39 -10.91 14.59
CA ARG A 24 -0.50 -9.77 14.32
C ARG A 24 0.50 -10.04 13.20
N ARG A 25 0.71 -11.30 12.79
CA ARG A 25 1.54 -11.65 11.64
C ARG A 25 0.86 -11.45 10.29
N ILE A 26 -0.47 -11.38 10.27
CA ILE A 26 -1.24 -11.13 9.05
C ILE A 26 -1.25 -9.62 8.80
N PRO A 27 -0.94 -9.14 7.58
CA PRO A 27 -1.09 -7.74 7.22
C PRO A 27 -2.58 -7.37 7.00
N PRO A 28 -3.03 -6.15 7.34
CA PRO A 28 -4.39 -5.69 7.07
C PRO A 28 -4.66 -5.47 5.56
N LEU A 29 -5.90 -5.69 5.13
CA LEU A 29 -6.41 -5.37 3.79
C LEU A 29 -7.55 -4.37 3.87
N TRP A 30 -7.40 -3.21 3.21
CA TRP A 30 -8.49 -2.25 3.04
C TRP A 30 -9.45 -2.67 1.90
N PRO A 31 -10.75 -2.36 2.00
CA PRO A 31 -11.71 -2.62 0.92
C PRO A 31 -11.34 -1.94 -0.40
N LEU A 32 -11.79 -2.47 -1.53
CA LEU A 32 -11.48 -1.93 -2.87
C LEU A 32 -11.79 -0.43 -3.04
N ALA A 33 -12.83 0.06 -2.36
CA ALA A 33 -13.24 1.47 -2.42
C ALA A 33 -12.23 2.45 -1.77
N SER A 34 -11.37 1.97 -0.89
CA SER A 34 -10.35 2.73 -0.16
C SER A 34 -9.04 1.93 -0.01
N SER A 35 -8.74 1.10 -1.00
CA SER A 35 -7.57 0.23 -1.02
C SER A 35 -6.30 1.08 -0.96
N VAL A 36 -5.46 0.79 0.01
CA VAL A 36 -4.11 1.35 0.12
C VAL A 36 -3.08 0.22 0.01
N ALA A 37 -1.87 0.56 -0.41
CA ALA A 37 -0.76 -0.38 -0.39
C ALA A 37 -0.33 -0.64 1.07
N VAL A 38 -0.03 -1.89 1.40
CA VAL A 38 0.33 -2.33 2.75
C VAL A 38 1.60 -3.16 2.66
N ASN A 39 2.50 -3.01 3.63
CA ASN A 39 3.66 -3.90 3.72
C ASN A 39 3.17 -5.36 3.98
N PRO A 40 3.34 -6.30 3.04
CA PRO A 40 2.90 -7.68 3.24
C PRO A 40 3.74 -8.43 4.29
N PHE A 41 4.91 -7.89 4.63
CA PHE A 41 5.84 -8.41 5.63
C PHE A 41 5.74 -7.68 6.98
N MET A 42 4.69 -6.87 7.21
CA MET A 42 4.54 -6.07 8.43
C MET A 42 4.70 -6.92 9.71
N GLY A 43 4.12 -8.13 9.69
CA GLY A 43 4.19 -9.10 10.77
C GLY A 43 5.56 -9.72 11.01
N GLN A 44 6.55 -9.45 10.14
CA GLN A 44 7.92 -9.94 10.19
C GLN A 44 8.95 -8.79 10.26
N SER A 45 8.49 -7.55 10.50
CA SER A 45 9.36 -6.36 10.55
C SER A 45 10.44 -6.42 11.64
N THR A 46 10.25 -7.24 12.67
CA THR A 46 11.22 -7.50 13.74
C THR A 46 12.20 -8.63 13.43
N GLU A 47 12.07 -9.28 12.26
CA GLU A 47 12.92 -10.37 11.79
C GLU A 47 13.79 -9.90 10.63
N THR A 48 14.99 -10.46 10.52
CA THR A 48 15.81 -10.33 9.30
C THR A 48 15.09 -10.95 8.09
N LEU A 49 15.46 -10.55 6.88
CA LEU A 49 14.86 -11.09 5.65
C LEU A 49 15.07 -12.61 5.56
N ALA A 50 16.23 -13.12 6.00
CA ALA A 50 16.50 -14.56 6.02
C ALA A 50 15.61 -15.34 7.01
N GLN A 51 15.33 -14.76 8.19
CA GLN A 51 14.39 -15.35 9.17
C GLN A 51 12.96 -15.31 8.65
N ALA A 52 12.51 -14.16 8.14
CA ALA A 52 11.20 -13.99 7.54
C ALA A 52 11.00 -14.97 6.37
N GLY A 53 12.02 -15.15 5.52
CA GLY A 53 12.03 -16.13 4.44
C GLY A 53 11.88 -17.56 4.94
N THR A 54 12.58 -17.93 6.01
CA THR A 54 12.44 -19.28 6.61
C THR A 54 11.04 -19.48 7.18
N ARG A 55 10.49 -18.47 7.87
CA ARG A 55 9.12 -18.50 8.42
C ARG A 55 8.09 -18.69 7.32
N LEU A 56 8.13 -17.82 6.31
CA LEU A 56 7.14 -17.75 5.23
C LEU A 56 7.23 -18.95 4.29
N ALA A 57 8.42 -19.52 4.10
CA ALA A 57 8.58 -20.84 3.49
C ALA A 57 7.83 -21.90 4.30
N ARG A 58 8.05 -22.00 5.62
CA ARG A 58 7.39 -22.97 6.49
C ARG A 58 5.86 -22.87 6.47
N VAL A 59 5.31 -21.66 6.57
CA VAL A 59 3.85 -21.48 6.75
C VAL A 59 3.07 -21.40 5.45
N GLY A 60 3.70 -21.05 4.32
CA GLY A 60 2.97 -20.83 3.07
C GLY A 60 3.76 -21.12 1.79
N GLY A 61 4.99 -21.64 1.90
CA GLY A 61 5.84 -21.85 0.73
C GLY A 61 6.17 -20.55 0.00
N VAL A 62 6.22 -19.42 0.73
CA VAL A 62 6.30 -18.09 0.12
C VAL A 62 7.77 -17.65 0.03
N PRO A 63 8.30 -17.34 -1.17
CA PRO A 63 9.62 -16.74 -1.31
C PRO A 63 9.62 -15.28 -0.85
N VAL A 64 10.77 -14.79 -0.41
CA VAL A 64 10.95 -13.39 0.02
C VAL A 64 11.96 -12.63 -0.84
N VAL A 65 12.51 -13.27 -1.88
CA VAL A 65 13.42 -12.68 -2.86
C VAL A 65 13.13 -13.25 -4.25
N MET A 66 13.71 -12.64 -5.29
CA MET A 66 13.69 -13.20 -6.64
C MET A 66 14.47 -14.53 -6.73
N PRO A 67 14.18 -15.39 -7.72
CA PRO A 67 14.98 -16.58 -7.98
C PRO A 67 16.46 -16.24 -8.23
N ARG A 68 17.38 -17.13 -7.81
CA ARG A 68 18.84 -16.92 -7.96
C ARG A 68 19.31 -16.64 -9.38
N THR A 69 18.56 -17.06 -10.40
CA THR A 69 18.82 -16.71 -11.81
C THR A 69 18.82 -15.20 -12.01
N TRP A 70 17.84 -14.49 -11.43
CA TRP A 70 17.73 -13.02 -11.53
C TRP A 70 18.97 -12.30 -10.98
N PHE A 71 19.50 -12.76 -9.85
CA PHE A 71 20.73 -12.22 -9.27
C PHE A 71 21.96 -12.58 -10.11
N ARG A 72 22.06 -13.83 -10.57
CA ARG A 72 23.17 -14.29 -11.41
C ARG A 72 23.27 -13.49 -12.71
N ASP A 73 22.16 -13.20 -13.35
CA ASP A 73 22.14 -12.42 -14.59
C ASP A 73 22.63 -10.99 -14.35
N ARG A 74 22.26 -10.38 -13.22
CA ARG A 74 22.74 -9.06 -12.80
C ARG A 74 24.21 -9.04 -12.40
N ILE A 75 24.73 -10.12 -11.81
CA ILE A 75 26.16 -10.29 -11.55
C ILE A 75 26.91 -10.46 -12.88
N ALA A 76 26.40 -11.28 -13.80
CA ALA A 76 27.03 -11.56 -15.09
C ALA A 76 27.09 -10.32 -16.01
N THR A 77 26.05 -9.48 -15.96
CA THR A 77 25.98 -8.21 -16.71
C THR A 77 26.75 -7.06 -16.04
N GLY A 78 27.29 -7.27 -14.84
CA GLY A 78 28.04 -6.26 -14.09
C GLY A 78 27.17 -5.18 -13.43
N VAL A 79 25.84 -5.34 -13.44
CA VAL A 79 24.92 -4.48 -12.67
C VAL A 79 25.23 -4.59 -11.18
N ILE A 80 25.38 -5.84 -10.69
CA ILE A 80 25.90 -6.14 -9.35
C ILE A 80 27.39 -6.43 -9.49
N THR A 81 28.21 -5.62 -8.82
CA THR A 81 29.67 -5.75 -8.86
C THR A 81 30.20 -6.58 -7.69
N ASP A 82 31.46 -7.01 -7.77
CA ASP A 82 32.15 -7.72 -6.68
C ASP A 82 32.25 -6.87 -5.41
N ARG A 83 32.31 -5.55 -5.56
CA ARG A 83 32.24 -4.62 -4.43
C ARG A 83 30.88 -4.67 -3.73
N ASP A 84 29.79 -4.66 -4.50
CA ASP A 84 28.43 -4.75 -3.91
C ASP A 84 28.24 -6.06 -3.15
N LEU A 85 28.76 -7.16 -3.71
CA LEU A 85 28.75 -8.48 -3.06
C LEU A 85 29.61 -8.51 -1.79
N ALA A 86 30.81 -7.91 -1.82
CA ALA A 86 31.70 -7.85 -0.67
C ALA A 86 31.08 -7.02 0.47
N ASP A 87 30.52 -5.86 0.15
CA ASP A 87 29.91 -4.96 1.11
C ASP A 87 28.63 -5.58 1.72
N ALA A 88 27.81 -6.26 0.91
CA ALA A 88 26.65 -7.01 1.39
C ALA A 88 27.04 -8.18 2.30
N LEU A 89 28.10 -8.90 1.94
CA LEU A 89 28.61 -10.02 2.73
C LEU A 89 29.17 -9.54 4.07
N ALA A 90 29.92 -8.43 4.07
CA ALA A 90 30.45 -7.81 5.28
C ALA A 90 29.32 -7.43 6.25
N ALA A 91 28.27 -6.78 5.72
CA ALA A 91 27.13 -6.30 6.50
C ALA A 91 26.19 -7.40 7.03
N SER A 92 26.28 -8.64 6.52
CA SER A 92 25.41 -9.72 6.98
C SER A 92 25.68 -10.08 8.45
N PRO A 93 24.65 -10.11 9.33
CA PRO A 93 24.80 -10.42 10.75
C PRO A 93 24.94 -11.93 11.01
N HIS A 94 24.77 -12.78 9.99
CA HIS A 94 24.70 -14.22 10.17
C HIS A 94 26.09 -14.87 10.22
N ALA A 95 26.35 -15.64 11.29
CA ALA A 95 27.61 -16.38 11.45
C ALA A 95 27.83 -17.46 10.36
N ARG A 96 26.75 -18.01 9.78
CA ARG A 96 26.79 -19.04 8.72
C ARG A 96 26.85 -18.49 7.30
N LYS A 97 27.18 -17.20 7.12
CA LYS A 97 27.33 -16.59 5.81
C LYS A 97 28.53 -17.20 5.04
N PRO A 98 28.56 -17.12 3.70
CA PRO A 98 29.74 -17.50 2.93
C PRO A 98 31.01 -16.80 3.40
N ALA A 99 32.17 -17.45 3.28
CA ALA A 99 33.44 -16.91 3.78
C ALA A 99 33.95 -15.70 2.98
N ASP A 100 33.68 -15.68 1.67
CA ASP A 100 34.12 -14.64 0.75
C ASP A 100 33.16 -14.49 -0.45
N VAL A 101 33.45 -13.53 -1.33
CA VAL A 101 32.68 -13.25 -2.54
C VAL A 101 32.67 -14.45 -3.50
N ALA A 102 33.76 -15.22 -3.59
CA ALA A 102 33.82 -16.40 -4.44
C ALA A 102 32.87 -17.50 -3.95
N GLY A 103 32.83 -17.73 -2.63
CA GLY A 103 31.90 -18.63 -1.97
C GLY A 103 30.45 -18.18 -2.14
N LEU A 104 30.16 -16.88 -2.05
CA LEU A 104 28.84 -16.32 -2.32
C LEU A 104 28.41 -16.55 -3.78
N LYS A 105 29.28 -16.28 -4.76
CA LYS A 105 29.01 -16.55 -6.18
C LYS A 105 28.80 -18.04 -6.45
N ALA A 106 29.59 -18.91 -5.82
CA ALA A 106 29.42 -20.35 -5.91
C ALA A 106 28.09 -20.82 -5.31
N ALA A 107 27.64 -20.21 -4.21
CA ALA A 107 26.33 -20.49 -3.61
C ALA A 107 25.18 -19.97 -4.50
N ALA A 108 25.32 -18.79 -5.10
CA ALA A 108 24.36 -18.22 -6.03
C ALA A 108 24.19 -19.07 -7.30
N ALA A 109 25.26 -19.73 -7.76
CA ALA A 109 25.24 -20.65 -8.90
C ALA A 109 24.43 -21.93 -8.64
N LYS A 110 24.23 -22.31 -7.37
CA LYS A 110 23.42 -23.48 -7.00
C LYS A 110 21.94 -23.10 -7.05
N PRO A 111 21.07 -23.94 -7.65
CA PRO A 111 19.62 -23.76 -7.56
C PRO A 111 19.19 -23.57 -6.10
N ALA A 112 18.38 -22.54 -5.84
CA ALA A 112 17.76 -22.36 -4.53
C ALA A 112 16.74 -23.48 -4.30
N PRO A 113 16.61 -24.01 -3.07
CA PRO A 113 15.48 -24.86 -2.73
C PRO A 113 14.17 -24.12 -2.97
N VAL A 114 13.20 -24.76 -3.62
CA VAL A 114 11.85 -24.19 -3.75
C VAL A 114 11.23 -24.13 -2.35
N PRO A 115 10.77 -22.96 -1.87
CA PRO A 115 10.09 -22.87 -0.58
C PRO A 115 8.88 -23.81 -0.54
N GLN A 116 8.76 -24.60 0.52
CA GLN A 116 7.64 -25.53 0.71
C GLN A 116 7.01 -25.31 2.08
N SER A 117 5.68 -25.15 2.12
CA SER A 117 4.94 -25.14 3.36
C SER A 117 4.92 -26.52 4.01
N LEU A 118 4.84 -26.55 5.33
CA LEU A 118 4.41 -27.75 6.05
C LEU A 118 2.98 -28.09 5.62
N PRO A 119 2.61 -29.38 5.47
CA PRO A 119 1.25 -29.73 5.11
C PRO A 119 0.29 -29.47 6.28
N THR A 120 -0.88 -28.87 5.99
CA THR A 120 -2.00 -28.80 6.94
C THR A 120 -2.68 -30.16 7.06
N ILE A 121 -3.57 -30.35 8.04
CA ILE A 121 -4.38 -31.57 8.15
C ILE A 121 -5.26 -31.73 6.90
N ALA A 122 -5.79 -30.64 6.34
CA ALA A 122 -6.50 -30.70 5.06
C ALA A 122 -5.63 -31.25 3.93
N ASP A 123 -4.35 -30.86 3.85
CA ASP A 123 -3.41 -31.39 2.87
C ASP A 123 -3.09 -32.88 3.11
N LEU A 124 -2.87 -33.28 4.37
CA LEU A 124 -2.62 -34.67 4.74
C LEU A 124 -3.83 -35.56 4.43
N ALA A 125 -5.03 -35.11 4.81
CA ALA A 125 -6.28 -35.79 4.52
C ALA A 125 -6.49 -35.91 3.00
N GLY A 126 -6.18 -34.87 2.22
CA GLY A 126 -6.33 -34.90 0.77
C GLY A 126 -5.36 -35.86 0.10
N ARG A 127 -4.12 -35.96 0.59
CA ARG A 127 -3.17 -36.99 0.14
C ARG A 127 -3.62 -38.41 0.48
N ALA A 128 -4.23 -38.60 1.65
CA ALA A 128 -4.70 -39.91 2.11
C ALA A 128 -5.98 -40.37 1.39
N SER A 129 -6.91 -39.45 1.08
CA SER A 129 -8.19 -39.76 0.45
C SER A 129 -8.17 -39.64 -1.08
N GLY A 130 -7.22 -38.89 -1.65
CA GLY A 130 -7.21 -38.50 -3.06
C GLY A 130 -8.20 -37.37 -3.41
N PHE A 131 -8.81 -36.73 -2.41
CA PHE A 131 -9.79 -35.64 -2.58
C PHE A 131 -9.20 -34.28 -2.18
N ASP A 132 -9.52 -33.22 -2.92
CA ASP A 132 -9.04 -31.86 -2.63
C ASP A 132 -9.83 -31.21 -1.48
N TRP A 133 -9.54 -31.66 -0.25
CA TRP A 133 -10.15 -31.10 0.96
C TRP A 133 -9.78 -29.63 1.19
N THR A 134 -8.55 -29.23 0.82
CA THR A 134 -8.08 -27.84 0.93
C THR A 134 -8.90 -26.93 0.02
N GLY A 135 -9.10 -27.31 -1.24
CA GLY A 135 -9.92 -26.57 -2.20
C GLY A 135 -11.38 -26.48 -1.78
N LEU A 136 -11.99 -27.60 -1.36
CA LEU A 136 -13.38 -27.61 -0.90
C LEU A 136 -13.59 -26.68 0.30
N MET A 137 -12.76 -26.80 1.34
CA MET A 137 -12.87 -25.96 2.53
C MET A 137 -12.69 -24.48 2.19
N THR A 138 -11.68 -24.13 1.39
CA THR A 138 -11.44 -22.75 0.94
C THR A 138 -12.66 -22.19 0.19
N ASP A 139 -13.26 -22.97 -0.71
CA ASP A 139 -14.49 -22.58 -1.40
C ASP A 139 -15.64 -22.32 -0.41
N ARG A 140 -15.90 -23.26 0.51
CA ARG A 140 -17.02 -23.12 1.46
C ARG A 140 -16.86 -21.94 2.41
N ILE A 141 -15.64 -21.70 2.91
CA ILE A 141 -15.34 -20.53 3.72
C ILE A 141 -15.49 -19.26 2.88
N GLY A 142 -14.98 -19.23 1.65
CA GLY A 142 -15.06 -18.08 0.76
C GLY A 142 -16.49 -17.70 0.36
N VAL A 143 -17.35 -18.68 0.06
CA VAL A 143 -18.77 -18.48 -0.25
C VAL A 143 -19.50 -17.82 0.93
N TRP A 144 -19.30 -18.35 2.14
CA TRP A 144 -19.90 -17.77 3.33
C TRP A 144 -19.34 -16.36 3.63
N ALA A 145 -18.01 -16.21 3.61
CA ALA A 145 -17.34 -14.96 3.95
C ALA A 145 -17.70 -13.83 2.98
N GLY A 146 -17.77 -14.12 1.68
CA GLY A 146 -18.18 -13.16 0.66
C GLY A 146 -19.62 -12.67 0.83
N SER A 147 -20.49 -13.49 1.40
CA SER A 147 -21.86 -13.11 1.74
C SER A 147 -21.96 -12.37 3.07
N HIS A 148 -21.20 -12.81 4.08
CA HIS A 148 -21.22 -12.24 5.44
C HIS A 148 -20.59 -10.84 5.48
N PHE A 149 -19.45 -10.65 4.81
CA PHE A 149 -18.72 -9.39 4.80
C PHE A 149 -19.12 -8.45 3.66
N ASP A 150 -20.17 -8.77 2.89
CA ASP A 150 -20.61 -7.98 1.75
C ASP A 150 -20.83 -6.49 2.09
N GLN A 151 -20.12 -5.60 1.40
CA GLN A 151 -20.23 -4.14 1.51
C GLN A 151 -21.24 -3.54 0.52
N GLY A 152 -22.32 -4.27 0.23
CA GLY A 152 -23.42 -3.81 -0.62
C GLY A 152 -23.27 -4.15 -2.10
N GLN A 153 -22.50 -5.21 -2.43
CA GLN A 153 -22.44 -5.76 -3.78
C GLN A 153 -23.63 -6.70 -4.04
N ALA A 154 -24.04 -7.48 -3.04
CA ALA A 154 -25.13 -8.45 -3.19
C ALA A 154 -26.51 -7.78 -3.35
N LEU A 155 -27.30 -8.25 -4.31
CA LEU A 155 -28.70 -7.82 -4.48
C LEU A 155 -29.58 -8.28 -3.32
N TRP A 156 -29.29 -9.47 -2.79
CA TRP A 156 -29.93 -10.05 -1.61
C TRP A 156 -28.88 -10.19 -0.51
N PRO A 157 -28.83 -9.26 0.44
CA PRO A 157 -27.85 -9.34 1.53
C PRO A 157 -28.18 -10.52 2.45
N ALA A 158 -27.15 -11.20 2.95
CA ALA A 158 -27.32 -12.21 3.97
C ALA A 158 -27.86 -11.61 5.28
N TRP A 159 -28.48 -12.45 6.09
CA TRP A 159 -28.88 -12.08 7.44
C TRP A 159 -27.65 -11.75 8.30
N ARG A 160 -27.70 -10.61 9.00
CA ARG A 160 -26.61 -10.17 9.89
C ARG A 160 -26.75 -10.85 11.25
N ALA A 161 -25.95 -11.89 11.48
CA ALA A 161 -25.80 -12.47 12.81
C ALA A 161 -25.01 -11.53 13.75
N ARG A 162 -24.90 -11.90 15.03
CA ARG A 162 -24.18 -11.12 16.04
C ARG A 162 -22.65 -11.11 15.86
N SER A 163 -22.10 -12.17 15.28
CA SER A 163 -20.66 -12.34 15.05
C SER A 163 -20.40 -13.21 13.81
N ALA A 164 -19.16 -13.21 13.32
CA ALA A 164 -18.75 -14.03 12.19
C ALA A 164 -18.83 -15.52 12.55
N TRP A 165 -18.42 -15.89 13.76
CA TRP A 165 -18.50 -17.24 14.31
C TRP A 165 -19.93 -17.77 14.36
N SER A 166 -20.86 -16.99 14.91
CA SER A 166 -22.28 -17.40 15.00
C SER A 166 -22.94 -17.48 13.62
N ALA A 167 -22.61 -16.57 12.70
CA ALA A 167 -23.07 -16.62 11.31
C ALA A 167 -22.57 -17.88 10.61
N TRP A 168 -21.28 -18.18 10.73
CA TRP A 168 -20.68 -19.35 10.09
C TRP A 168 -21.24 -20.65 10.64
N ARG A 169 -21.38 -20.80 11.97
CA ARG A 169 -21.99 -21.99 12.57
C ARG A 169 -23.39 -22.25 12.03
N ALA A 170 -24.22 -21.20 11.93
CA ALA A 170 -25.55 -21.31 11.37
C ALA A 170 -25.52 -21.74 9.89
N PHE A 171 -24.59 -21.21 9.10
CA PHE A 171 -24.40 -21.60 7.70
C PHE A 171 -23.92 -23.07 7.58
N ALA A 172 -22.81 -23.41 8.23
CA ALA A 172 -22.13 -24.69 8.09
C ALA A 172 -22.92 -25.88 8.67
N THR A 173 -23.81 -25.63 9.64
CA THR A 173 -24.73 -26.68 10.15
C THR A 173 -25.74 -27.15 9.10
N HIS A 174 -26.08 -26.30 8.12
CA HIS A 174 -27.07 -26.61 7.08
C HIS A 174 -26.44 -26.89 5.71
N ASP A 175 -25.16 -26.57 5.53
CA ASP A 175 -24.44 -26.80 4.30
C ASP A 175 -24.00 -28.27 4.16
N LEU A 176 -24.74 -29.04 3.36
CA LEU A 176 -24.48 -30.46 3.14
C LEU A 176 -23.25 -30.74 2.26
N THR A 177 -22.60 -29.72 1.69
CA THR A 177 -21.53 -29.91 0.70
C THR A 177 -20.39 -30.77 1.25
N ALA A 178 -19.94 -30.53 2.49
CA ALA A 178 -18.89 -31.33 3.12
C ALA A 178 -19.29 -32.81 3.29
N GLU A 179 -20.53 -33.05 3.70
CA GLU A 179 -21.03 -34.41 3.93
C GLU A 179 -21.24 -35.18 2.62
N ILE A 180 -21.71 -34.51 1.56
CA ILE A 180 -21.83 -35.08 0.21
C ILE A 180 -20.46 -35.58 -0.29
N HIS A 181 -19.39 -34.87 0.02
CA HIS A 181 -18.02 -35.24 -0.36
C HIS A 181 -17.33 -36.20 0.62
N GLY A 182 -18.04 -36.70 1.64
CA GLY A 182 -17.56 -37.79 2.50
C GLY A 182 -17.05 -37.38 3.89
N LEU A 183 -17.17 -36.11 4.26
CA LEU A 183 -16.93 -35.62 5.63
C LEU A 183 -18.19 -35.80 6.47
N THR A 184 -18.67 -37.04 6.59
CA THR A 184 -19.94 -37.38 7.23
C THR A 184 -20.00 -36.88 8.69
N GLY A 185 -21.11 -36.26 9.07
CA GLY A 185 -21.30 -35.72 10.42
C GLY A 185 -20.68 -34.33 10.64
N PHE A 186 -20.18 -33.67 9.60
CA PHE A 186 -19.63 -32.32 9.69
C PHE A 186 -20.62 -31.32 10.30
N GLY A 187 -21.87 -31.29 9.82
CA GLY A 187 -22.87 -30.35 10.34
C GLY A 187 -23.19 -30.58 11.81
N ALA A 188 -23.23 -31.85 12.24
CA ALA A 188 -23.42 -32.21 13.64
C ALA A 188 -22.22 -31.81 14.52
N LEU A 189 -20.99 -31.97 14.01
CA LEU A 189 -19.78 -31.50 14.69
C LEU A 189 -19.81 -29.98 14.86
N VAL A 190 -20.12 -29.22 13.81
CA VAL A 190 -20.26 -27.75 13.90
C VAL A 190 -21.34 -27.36 14.90
N ALA A 191 -22.49 -28.02 14.90
CA ALA A 191 -23.57 -27.74 15.85
C ALA A 191 -23.12 -27.94 17.32
N ALA A 192 -22.30 -28.96 17.58
CA ALA A 192 -21.77 -29.29 18.90
C ALA A 192 -20.62 -28.38 19.39
N THR A 193 -20.08 -27.50 18.53
CA THR A 193 -19.02 -26.55 18.95
C THR A 193 -19.53 -25.52 19.97
N PRO A 194 -18.67 -25.01 20.88
CA PRO A 194 -19.03 -23.95 21.81
C PRO A 194 -19.51 -22.67 21.11
N GLU A 195 -20.35 -21.88 21.80
CA GLU A 195 -20.72 -20.53 21.32
C GLU A 195 -19.54 -19.56 21.33
N SER A 196 -18.57 -19.78 22.21
CA SER A 196 -17.35 -18.99 22.33
C SER A 196 -16.30 -19.46 21.31
N PRO A 197 -15.80 -18.59 20.41
CA PRO A 197 -14.80 -18.96 19.42
C PRO A 197 -13.47 -19.35 20.07
N ILE A 198 -13.07 -18.72 21.18
CA ILE A 198 -11.83 -19.06 21.87
C ILE A 198 -11.91 -20.44 22.53
N ASP A 199 -13.08 -20.83 23.06
CA ASP A 199 -13.28 -22.17 23.60
C ASP A 199 -13.31 -23.23 22.51
N ALA A 200 -13.81 -22.89 21.32
CA ALA A 200 -13.74 -23.74 20.13
C ALA A 200 -12.28 -23.95 19.69
N ILE A 201 -11.47 -22.88 19.63
CA ILE A 201 -10.03 -22.96 19.35
C ILE A 201 -9.32 -23.85 20.39
N ALA A 202 -9.60 -23.66 21.68
CA ALA A 202 -9.00 -24.47 22.75
C ALA A 202 -9.38 -25.96 22.62
N GLY A 203 -10.66 -26.23 22.34
CA GLY A 203 -11.15 -27.59 22.10
C GLY A 203 -10.49 -28.27 20.90
N ALA A 204 -10.40 -27.56 19.77
CA ALA A 204 -9.73 -28.04 18.57
C ALA A 204 -8.23 -28.26 18.84
N GLY A 205 -7.55 -27.31 19.47
CA GLY A 205 -6.13 -27.42 19.82
C GLY A 205 -5.80 -28.65 20.65
N ARG A 206 -6.63 -28.96 21.67
CA ARG A 206 -6.50 -30.19 22.46
C ARG A 206 -6.70 -31.45 21.61
N ARG A 207 -7.76 -31.51 20.81
CA ARG A 207 -8.07 -32.69 19.98
C ARG A 207 -7.06 -32.92 18.86
N LEU A 208 -6.43 -31.86 18.39
CA LEU A 208 -5.34 -31.91 17.41
C LEU A 208 -3.97 -32.17 18.05
N GLY A 209 -3.84 -32.14 19.38
CA GLY A 209 -2.57 -32.36 20.09
C GLY A 209 -1.57 -31.22 19.91
N LEU A 210 -2.03 -29.99 19.69
CA LEU A 210 -1.17 -28.82 19.53
C LEU A 210 -0.57 -28.42 20.89
N THR A 211 0.74 -28.18 20.90
CA THR A 211 1.44 -27.57 22.03
C THR A 211 1.52 -26.05 21.85
N ALA A 212 1.80 -25.31 22.92
CA ALA A 212 2.01 -23.86 22.84
C ALA A 212 3.13 -23.49 21.83
N ALA A 213 4.20 -24.28 21.77
CA ALA A 213 5.31 -24.07 20.85
C ALA A 213 4.92 -24.24 19.38
N ALA A 214 4.01 -25.18 19.07
CA ALA A 214 3.54 -25.42 17.71
C ALA A 214 2.41 -24.45 17.30
N ALA A 215 1.56 -24.07 18.26
CA ALA A 215 0.33 -23.32 18.02
C ALA A 215 0.57 -22.01 17.26
N ASP A 216 1.56 -21.23 17.68
CA ASP A 216 1.90 -19.94 17.06
C ASP A 216 2.19 -20.06 15.54
N SER A 217 3.08 -20.99 15.17
CA SER A 217 3.45 -21.20 13.77
C SER A 217 2.32 -21.81 12.95
N TYR A 218 1.55 -22.72 13.53
CA TYR A 218 0.46 -23.40 12.83
C TYR A 218 -0.75 -22.48 12.66
N PHE A 219 -1.12 -21.69 13.66
CA PHE A 219 -2.18 -20.68 13.54
C PHE A 219 -1.83 -19.61 12.50
N HIS A 220 -0.56 -19.20 12.43
CA HIS A 220 -0.09 -18.31 11.37
C HIS A 220 -0.30 -18.93 9.98
N GLN A 221 0.05 -20.21 9.79
CA GLN A 221 -0.22 -20.93 8.54
C GLN A 221 -1.71 -21.00 8.20
N LEU A 222 -2.56 -21.35 9.18
CA LEU A 222 -3.99 -21.44 8.98
C LEU A 222 -4.59 -20.09 8.57
N LEU A 223 -4.21 -19.00 9.23
CA LEU A 223 -4.65 -17.66 8.86
C LEU A 223 -4.12 -17.22 7.50
N LEU A 224 -2.84 -17.51 7.19
CA LEU A 224 -2.26 -17.19 5.87
C LEU A 224 -3.00 -17.94 4.75
N SER A 225 -3.42 -19.19 4.99
CA SER A 225 -4.16 -20.01 4.02
C SER A 225 -5.55 -19.46 3.68
N LEU A 226 -6.15 -18.64 4.56
CA LEU A 226 -7.42 -17.94 4.29
C LEU A 226 -7.25 -16.74 3.33
N GLY A 227 -6.01 -16.37 3.00
CA GLY A 227 -5.67 -15.26 2.12
C GLY A 227 -6.36 -13.95 2.53
N GLY A 228 -7.05 -13.31 1.60
CA GLY A 228 -7.63 -12.00 1.87
C GLY A 228 -8.67 -11.95 2.97
N TRP A 229 -9.30 -13.07 3.32
CA TRP A 229 -10.29 -13.08 4.40
C TRP A 229 -9.65 -12.81 5.76
N SER A 230 -8.48 -13.40 6.02
CA SER A 230 -7.73 -13.10 7.25
C SER A 230 -7.16 -11.69 7.24
N GLN A 231 -6.72 -11.18 6.09
CA GLN A 231 -6.24 -9.80 5.97
C GLN A 231 -7.36 -8.78 6.19
N TYR A 232 -8.58 -9.07 5.71
CA TYR A 232 -9.74 -8.24 6.00
C TYR A 232 -10.11 -8.30 7.49
N GLY A 233 -10.08 -9.48 8.11
CA GLY A 233 -10.23 -9.61 9.56
C GLY A 233 -9.18 -8.80 10.34
N ARG A 234 -7.91 -8.79 9.88
CA ARG A 234 -6.86 -7.94 10.44
C ARG A 234 -7.15 -6.46 10.27
N TYR A 235 -7.73 -6.03 9.14
CA TYR A 235 -8.16 -4.66 8.93
C TYR A 235 -9.24 -4.22 9.92
N VAL A 236 -10.23 -5.08 10.20
CA VAL A 236 -11.26 -4.77 11.21
C VAL A 236 -10.62 -4.59 12.59
N LEU A 237 -9.73 -5.50 12.99
CA LEU A 237 -8.95 -5.35 14.23
C LEU A 237 -8.12 -4.07 14.24
N TRP A 238 -7.43 -3.75 13.14
CA TRP A 238 -6.60 -2.56 13.01
C TRP A 238 -7.41 -1.28 13.24
N ARG A 239 -8.60 -1.19 12.64
CA ARG A 239 -9.51 -0.05 12.83
C ARG A 239 -9.96 0.07 14.28
N ALA A 240 -10.31 -1.05 14.92
CA ALA A 240 -10.68 -1.04 16.33
C ALA A 240 -9.51 -0.60 17.23
N GLU A 241 -8.29 -1.09 16.98
CA GLU A 241 -7.07 -0.71 17.71
C GLU A 241 -6.80 0.80 17.62
N LEU A 242 -6.93 1.39 16.43
CA LEU A 242 -6.78 2.85 16.25
C LEU A 242 -7.81 3.65 17.06
N GLU A 243 -9.00 3.12 17.26
CA GLU A 243 -10.08 3.76 18.03
C GLU A 243 -10.01 3.40 19.53
N GLY A 244 -8.95 2.72 19.97
CA GLY A 244 -8.74 2.32 21.37
C GLY A 244 -9.54 1.09 21.81
N GLY A 245 -10.10 0.34 20.86
CA GLY A 245 -10.86 -0.89 21.08
C GLY A 245 -10.15 -2.15 20.56
N THR A 246 -10.91 -3.23 20.44
CA THR A 246 -10.48 -4.51 19.88
C THR A 246 -11.62 -5.16 19.12
N ASP A 247 -11.31 -6.08 18.20
CA ASP A 247 -12.30 -6.85 17.45
C ASP A 247 -11.89 -8.34 17.36
N SER A 248 -12.86 -9.25 17.32
CA SER A 248 -12.63 -10.70 17.37
C SER A 248 -12.71 -11.41 16.01
N VAL A 249 -13.02 -10.73 14.91
CA VAL A 249 -13.27 -11.36 13.59
C VAL A 249 -12.12 -12.26 13.16
N LEU A 250 -10.87 -11.85 13.36
CA LEU A 250 -9.71 -12.66 12.97
C LEU A 250 -9.56 -13.93 13.83
N THR A 251 -9.84 -13.83 15.13
CA THR A 251 -9.92 -14.99 16.03
C THR A 251 -11.05 -15.93 15.62
N GLU A 252 -12.20 -15.37 15.23
CA GLU A 252 -13.35 -16.16 14.76
C GLU A 252 -13.05 -16.89 13.44
N LEU A 253 -12.34 -16.26 12.51
CA LEU A 253 -11.88 -16.92 11.27
C LEU A 253 -10.89 -18.07 11.55
N LEU A 254 -9.99 -17.91 12.53
CA LEU A 254 -9.12 -18.99 12.98
C LEU A 254 -9.93 -20.15 13.58
N ALA A 255 -10.94 -19.86 14.41
CA ALA A 255 -11.83 -20.88 14.97
C ALA A 255 -12.54 -21.66 13.85
N ILE A 256 -13.08 -20.97 12.84
CA ILE A 256 -13.70 -21.58 11.66
C ILE A 256 -12.72 -22.53 10.96
N ARG A 257 -11.50 -22.06 10.68
CA ARG A 257 -10.47 -22.84 9.99
C ARG A 257 -10.04 -24.07 10.81
N LEU A 258 -9.95 -23.97 12.13
CA LEU A 258 -9.59 -25.07 13.03
C LEU A 258 -10.67 -26.13 13.15
N VAL A 259 -11.96 -25.76 13.12
CA VAL A 259 -13.05 -26.77 13.13
C VAL A 259 -13.00 -27.66 11.88
N TRP A 260 -12.62 -27.10 10.73
CA TRP A 260 -12.36 -27.91 9.53
C TRP A 260 -11.19 -28.87 9.72
N GLU A 261 -10.05 -28.40 10.27
CA GLU A 261 -8.90 -29.29 10.56
C GLU A 261 -9.30 -30.41 11.53
N GLU A 262 -10.06 -30.08 12.57
CA GLU A 262 -10.55 -31.04 13.56
C GLU A 262 -11.45 -32.11 12.93
N ALA A 263 -12.42 -31.70 12.10
CA ALA A 263 -13.31 -32.64 11.44
C ALA A 263 -12.56 -33.57 10.48
N LEU A 264 -11.61 -33.01 9.71
CA LEU A 264 -10.78 -33.77 8.78
C LEU A 264 -9.85 -34.75 9.51
N HIS A 265 -9.24 -34.32 10.61
CA HIS A 265 -8.44 -35.18 11.48
C HIS A 265 -9.27 -36.33 12.05
N ALA A 266 -10.44 -36.04 12.62
CA ALA A 266 -11.32 -37.06 13.18
C ALA A 266 -11.77 -38.09 12.13
N ARG A 267 -12.04 -37.64 10.90
CA ARG A 267 -12.48 -38.51 9.80
C ARG A 267 -11.38 -39.44 9.28
N HIS A 268 -10.13 -38.97 9.28
CA HIS A 268 -8.97 -39.68 8.73
C HIS A 268 -7.99 -40.14 9.81
N ALA A 269 -8.43 -40.16 11.07
CA ALA A 269 -7.64 -40.63 12.20
C ALA A 269 -7.10 -42.05 11.93
N GLY A 270 -5.85 -42.29 12.28
CA GLY A 270 -5.13 -43.53 12.00
C GLY A 270 -4.48 -43.59 10.61
N LEU A 271 -4.91 -42.78 9.63
CA LEU A 271 -4.25 -42.68 8.32
C LEU A 271 -3.20 -41.58 8.28
N ILE A 272 -3.44 -40.47 8.95
CA ILE A 272 -2.60 -39.27 8.88
C ILE A 272 -1.79 -38.99 10.16
N ASP A 273 -2.08 -39.69 11.27
CA ASP A 273 -1.55 -39.38 12.61
C ASP A 273 -0.01 -39.31 12.63
N ALA A 274 0.67 -40.29 12.04
CA ALA A 274 2.14 -40.33 12.01
C ALA A 274 2.75 -39.13 11.26
N GLN A 275 2.11 -38.68 10.19
CA GLN A 275 2.54 -37.49 9.45
C GLN A 275 2.19 -36.22 10.22
N TRP A 276 1.03 -36.17 10.85
CA TRP A 276 0.60 -35.05 11.67
C TRP A 276 1.52 -34.84 12.87
N ASP A 277 1.96 -35.91 13.54
CA ASP A 277 2.94 -35.84 14.63
C ASP A 277 4.26 -35.18 14.17
N GLN A 278 4.75 -35.51 12.97
CA GLN A 278 5.93 -34.90 12.38
C GLN A 278 5.72 -33.41 12.07
N VAL A 279 4.55 -33.05 11.53
CA VAL A 279 4.18 -31.66 11.24
C VAL A 279 4.12 -30.82 12.52
N ARG A 280 3.49 -31.34 13.58
CA ARG A 280 3.44 -30.65 14.89
C ARG A 280 4.84 -30.41 15.44
N ALA A 281 5.72 -31.40 15.39
CA ALA A 281 7.11 -31.25 15.80
C ALA A 281 7.85 -30.19 14.97
N ALA A 282 7.62 -30.15 13.66
CA ALA A 282 8.21 -29.15 12.77
C ALA A 282 7.70 -27.72 13.06
N HIS A 283 6.44 -27.55 13.42
CA HIS A 283 5.91 -26.26 13.87
C HIS A 283 6.47 -25.81 15.21
N ALA A 284 6.72 -26.74 16.13
CA ALA A 284 7.32 -26.45 17.44
C ALA A 284 8.81 -26.08 17.36
N ALA A 285 9.49 -26.43 16.26
CA ALA A 285 10.89 -26.08 16.06
C ALA A 285 11.08 -24.55 15.91
N PRO A 286 12.16 -23.96 16.43
CA PRO A 286 12.44 -22.54 16.25
C PRO A 286 12.58 -22.17 14.77
N VAL A 287 12.35 -20.89 14.44
CA VAL A 287 12.55 -20.36 13.09
C VAL A 287 13.90 -19.64 13.05
N ASP A 288 14.94 -20.39 12.70
CA ASP A 288 16.28 -19.84 12.49
C ASP A 288 16.57 -19.63 11.01
N ALA A 289 17.31 -18.57 10.66
CA ALA A 289 17.71 -18.31 9.29
C ALA A 289 18.54 -19.47 8.72
N GLY A 290 17.98 -20.20 7.75
CA GLY A 290 18.68 -21.28 7.04
C GLY A 290 19.80 -20.77 6.12
N GLU A 291 20.79 -21.60 5.81
CA GLU A 291 21.92 -21.22 4.93
C GLU A 291 21.47 -20.70 3.56
N ALA A 292 20.43 -21.32 2.98
CA ALA A 292 19.88 -20.85 1.70
C ALA A 292 19.29 -19.45 1.82
N SER A 293 18.50 -19.19 2.87
CA SER A 293 17.89 -17.88 3.11
C SER A 293 18.92 -16.80 3.45
N ILE A 294 20.02 -17.16 4.12
CA ILE A 294 21.14 -16.24 4.39
C ILE A 294 21.83 -15.81 3.08
N VAL A 295 22.11 -16.77 2.18
CA VAL A 295 22.68 -16.47 0.86
C VAL A 295 21.74 -15.56 0.07
N ASP A 296 20.45 -15.87 0.08
CA ASP A 296 19.42 -15.12 -0.66
C ASP A 296 19.28 -13.68 -0.12
N GLU A 297 19.32 -13.48 1.20
CA GLU A 297 19.35 -12.15 1.82
C GLU A 297 20.59 -11.36 1.40
N ILE A 298 21.78 -11.98 1.38
CA ILE A 298 23.02 -11.29 0.98
C ILE A 298 22.97 -10.88 -0.50
N LEU A 299 22.42 -11.74 -1.37
CA LEU A 299 22.24 -11.41 -2.79
C LEU A 299 21.24 -10.25 -2.99
N GLN A 300 20.15 -10.24 -2.22
CA GLN A 300 19.18 -9.15 -2.21
C GLN A 300 19.83 -7.83 -1.77
N GLU A 301 20.59 -7.85 -0.68
CA GLU A 301 21.36 -6.70 -0.19
C GLU A 301 22.36 -6.20 -1.25
N ALA A 302 23.03 -7.10 -1.98
CA ALA A 302 23.97 -6.72 -3.04
C ALA A 302 23.27 -6.01 -4.21
N ALA A 303 22.06 -6.45 -4.58
CA ALA A 303 21.25 -5.78 -5.60
C ALA A 303 20.86 -4.36 -5.17
N GLU A 304 20.50 -4.19 -3.90
CA GLU A 304 20.15 -2.89 -3.33
C GLU A 304 21.35 -1.96 -3.24
N ARG A 305 22.53 -2.48 -2.85
CA ARG A 305 23.79 -1.73 -2.85
C ARG A 305 24.18 -1.23 -4.24
N ALA A 306 23.98 -2.05 -5.26
CA ALA A 306 24.20 -1.65 -6.64
C ALA A 306 23.30 -0.47 -7.06
N ALA A 307 22.02 -0.51 -6.69
CA ALA A 307 21.08 0.59 -6.95
C ALA A 307 21.41 1.85 -6.13
N GLN A 308 21.79 1.68 -4.86
CA GLN A 308 22.20 2.77 -3.97
C GLN A 308 23.46 3.48 -4.48
N ARG A 309 24.42 2.75 -5.05
CA ARG A 309 25.58 3.36 -5.73
C ARG A 309 25.14 4.26 -6.88
N GLN A 310 24.28 3.77 -7.77
CA GLN A 310 23.78 4.55 -8.91
C GLN A 310 22.99 5.78 -8.47
N LEU A 311 22.19 5.66 -7.42
CA LEU A 311 21.49 6.79 -6.80
C LEU A 311 22.50 7.79 -6.22
N GLY A 312 23.51 7.32 -5.50
CA GLY A 312 24.59 8.15 -4.97
C GLY A 312 25.37 8.89 -6.06
N GLU A 313 25.65 8.26 -7.20
CA GLU A 313 26.26 8.90 -8.39
C GLU A 313 25.34 9.98 -8.95
N THR A 314 24.05 9.70 -9.05
CA THR A 314 23.03 10.63 -9.56
C THR A 314 22.90 11.86 -8.66
N LEU A 315 22.96 11.67 -7.33
CA LEU A 315 22.89 12.73 -6.31
C LEU A 315 24.22 13.48 -6.11
N ALA A 316 25.35 12.88 -6.48
CA ALA A 316 26.66 13.54 -6.45
C ALA A 316 26.95 14.41 -7.69
N ALA A 317 26.14 14.30 -8.76
CA ALA A 317 26.30 15.15 -9.94
C ALA A 317 26.15 16.66 -9.60
N PRO A 318 26.74 17.58 -10.37
CA PRO A 318 26.57 19.02 -10.12
C PRO A 318 25.10 19.45 -10.12
N ALA A 319 24.69 20.21 -9.10
CA ALA A 319 23.33 20.72 -9.01
C ALA A 319 23.08 21.84 -10.03
N ALA A 320 21.87 21.92 -10.57
CA ALA A 320 21.46 23.07 -11.38
C ALA A 320 21.35 24.31 -10.47
N THR A 321 21.90 25.44 -10.93
CA THR A 321 21.75 26.73 -10.23
C THR A 321 20.30 27.21 -10.30
N THR A 322 19.66 27.35 -9.14
CA THR A 322 18.36 28.01 -9.02
C THR A 322 18.54 29.52 -9.10
N PRO A 323 17.74 30.24 -9.91
CA PRO A 323 17.77 31.71 -9.95
C PRO A 323 17.37 32.31 -8.60
N ASP A 324 18.05 33.38 -8.19
CA ASP A 324 17.84 34.09 -6.91
C ASP A 324 16.56 34.98 -6.91
N ALA A 325 15.83 35.03 -8.02
CA ALA A 325 14.62 35.83 -8.15
C ALA A 325 13.40 35.16 -7.46
N ARG A 326 12.49 35.97 -6.90
CA ARG A 326 11.20 35.51 -6.37
C ARG A 326 10.45 34.71 -7.45
N PRO A 327 9.97 33.49 -7.16
CA PRO A 327 9.26 32.68 -8.14
C PRO A 327 7.88 33.28 -8.46
N ILE A 328 7.45 33.14 -9.71
CA ILE A 328 6.07 33.46 -10.10
C ILE A 328 5.15 32.33 -9.64
N LEU A 329 5.58 31.09 -9.85
CA LEU A 329 4.87 29.89 -9.41
C LEU A 329 5.71 29.10 -8.42
N GLN A 330 5.12 28.80 -7.28
CA GLN A 330 5.65 27.86 -6.31
C GLN A 330 4.64 26.74 -6.11
N ALA A 331 4.94 25.52 -6.58
CA ALA A 331 3.97 24.43 -6.62
C ALA A 331 4.37 23.28 -5.67
N ALA A 332 3.62 23.09 -4.59
CA ALA A 332 3.78 21.97 -3.67
C ALA A 332 2.95 20.77 -4.13
N PHE A 333 3.62 19.77 -4.69
CA PHE A 333 3.03 18.53 -5.16
C PHE A 333 3.05 17.44 -4.08
N CYS A 334 2.14 16.47 -4.21
CA CYS A 334 2.30 15.20 -3.51
C CYS A 334 3.69 14.59 -3.76
N ILE A 335 4.30 13.97 -2.75
CA ILE A 335 5.57 13.25 -2.85
C ILE A 335 5.56 12.03 -3.80
N ASP A 336 4.41 11.67 -4.37
CA ASP A 336 4.21 10.52 -5.25
C ASP A 336 5.23 10.49 -6.41
N VAL A 337 5.82 9.31 -6.66
CA VAL A 337 6.88 9.12 -7.67
C VAL A 337 6.43 9.47 -9.09
N ARG A 338 5.12 9.38 -9.38
CA ARG A 338 4.53 9.75 -10.68
C ARG A 338 4.48 11.26 -10.84
N SER A 339 4.38 12.01 -9.74
CA SER A 339 4.46 13.47 -9.75
C SER A 339 5.89 13.98 -9.92
N GLU A 340 6.93 13.17 -9.64
CA GLU A 340 8.34 13.56 -9.85
C GLU A 340 8.60 13.97 -11.31
N VAL A 341 8.16 13.14 -12.26
CA VAL A 341 8.33 13.40 -13.70
C VAL A 341 7.64 14.70 -14.11
N PHE A 342 6.39 14.90 -13.64
CA PHE A 342 5.63 16.12 -13.92
C PHE A 342 6.30 17.36 -13.34
N ARG A 343 6.78 17.30 -12.09
CA ARG A 343 7.49 18.41 -11.42
C ARG A 343 8.74 18.82 -12.18
N ARG A 344 9.56 17.84 -12.59
CA ARG A 344 10.76 18.08 -13.38
C ARG A 344 10.43 18.73 -14.72
N ALA A 345 9.41 18.23 -15.41
CA ALA A 345 8.95 18.81 -16.66
C ALA A 345 8.45 20.25 -16.46
N LEU A 346 7.71 20.52 -15.39
CA LEU A 346 7.16 21.84 -15.08
C LEU A 346 8.26 22.88 -14.83
N GLU A 347 9.29 22.56 -14.06
CA GLU A 347 10.43 23.46 -13.81
C GLU A 347 11.25 23.75 -15.08
N GLN A 348 11.22 22.85 -16.08
CA GLN A 348 11.87 23.09 -17.37
C GLN A 348 11.09 24.05 -18.27
N VAL A 349 9.79 24.27 -18.02
CA VAL A 349 8.96 25.14 -18.86
C VAL A 349 9.35 26.61 -18.69
N ASP A 350 9.67 27.05 -17.47
CA ASP A 350 10.00 28.45 -17.18
C ASP A 350 10.87 28.56 -15.91
N PRO A 351 11.98 29.33 -15.91
CA PRO A 351 12.89 29.45 -14.77
C PRO A 351 12.28 30.15 -13.54
N SER A 352 11.10 30.79 -13.69
CA SER A 352 10.37 31.41 -12.58
C SER A 352 9.50 30.42 -11.79
N ILE A 353 9.56 29.13 -12.12
CA ILE A 353 8.81 28.05 -11.44
C ILE A 353 9.72 27.33 -10.44
N ARG A 354 9.20 27.08 -9.24
CA ARG A 354 9.82 26.21 -8.23
C ARG A 354 8.82 25.18 -7.76
N THR A 355 9.19 23.91 -7.67
CA THR A 355 8.33 22.87 -7.08
C THR A 355 8.80 22.44 -5.70
N LEU A 356 7.86 22.00 -4.89
CA LEU A 356 8.09 21.36 -3.60
C LEU A 356 7.35 20.03 -3.57
N GLY A 357 7.79 19.13 -2.70
CA GLY A 357 7.17 17.86 -2.42
C GLY A 357 6.70 17.81 -0.98
N PHE A 358 5.43 17.44 -0.78
CA PHE A 358 4.88 17.22 0.55
C PHE A 358 3.85 16.09 0.50
N ALA A 359 3.58 15.43 1.62
CA ALA A 359 2.61 14.35 1.62
C ALA A 359 1.22 14.87 1.20
N GLY A 360 0.53 14.15 0.29
CA GLY A 360 -0.67 14.66 -0.38
C GLY A 360 -1.89 14.96 0.51
N PHE A 361 -1.84 14.58 1.80
CA PHE A 361 -2.86 14.97 2.78
C PHE A 361 -2.62 16.38 3.36
N PHE A 362 -1.46 16.99 3.10
CA PHE A 362 -1.12 18.37 3.45
C PHE A 362 -1.30 18.75 4.93
N GLY A 363 -1.10 17.82 5.86
CA GLY A 363 -1.33 18.05 7.29
C GLY A 363 -2.80 18.10 7.71
N VAL A 364 -3.74 17.90 6.78
CA VAL A 364 -5.18 17.94 7.03
C VAL A 364 -5.71 16.51 7.17
N PHE A 365 -5.91 16.03 8.40
CA PHE A 365 -6.43 14.69 8.67
C PHE A 365 -7.97 14.66 8.63
N ALA A 366 -8.53 14.81 7.43
CA ALA A 366 -9.96 15.00 7.25
C ALA A 366 -10.77 13.69 7.16
N LYS A 367 -11.82 13.59 7.99
CA LYS A 367 -13.00 12.78 7.68
C LYS A 367 -13.94 13.61 6.80
N HIS A 368 -14.11 13.24 5.55
CA HIS A 368 -14.81 14.04 4.54
C HIS A 368 -16.11 13.39 4.08
N ARG A 369 -17.18 14.16 3.99
CA ARG A 369 -18.43 13.73 3.33
C ARG A 369 -18.58 14.43 1.99
N ARG A 370 -18.54 13.63 0.92
CA ARG A 370 -18.72 14.09 -0.45
C ARG A 370 -20.12 14.60 -0.73
N PHE A 371 -20.24 15.37 -1.81
CA PHE A 371 -21.52 15.89 -2.24
C PHE A 371 -22.41 14.74 -2.72
N ALA A 372 -23.67 14.75 -2.30
CA ALA A 372 -24.63 13.69 -2.52
C ALA A 372 -24.21 12.30 -1.98
N SER A 373 -23.42 12.25 -0.91
CA SER A 373 -23.00 11.03 -0.22
C SER A 373 -23.47 10.99 1.23
N ASP A 374 -23.78 9.80 1.73
CA ASP A 374 -24.00 9.48 3.14
C ASP A 374 -22.83 8.71 3.77
N ILE A 375 -21.74 8.53 3.02
CA ILE A 375 -20.53 7.82 3.46
C ILE A 375 -19.46 8.85 3.83
N ASP A 376 -18.83 8.63 4.98
CA ASP A 376 -17.65 9.38 5.42
C ASP A 376 -16.39 8.73 4.82
N GLU A 377 -15.55 9.53 4.16
CA GLU A 377 -14.27 9.13 3.57
C GLU A 377 -13.13 9.59 4.50
N LEU A 378 -12.23 8.68 4.87
CA LEU A 378 -11.04 9.00 5.66
C LEU A 378 -9.92 9.43 4.72
N ARG A 379 -9.83 10.73 4.43
CA ARG A 379 -8.83 11.33 3.54
C ARG A 379 -7.55 11.69 4.28
N LEU A 380 -6.92 10.68 4.89
CA LEU A 380 -5.72 10.79 5.72
C LEU A 380 -4.91 9.48 5.68
N PRO A 381 -3.64 9.47 6.18
CA PRO A 381 -2.89 8.24 6.30
C PRO A 381 -3.63 7.23 7.18
N VAL A 382 -3.72 5.98 6.73
CA VAL A 382 -4.50 4.93 7.41
C VAL A 382 -3.95 4.51 8.78
N LEU A 383 -2.78 5.04 9.14
CA LEU A 383 -2.09 4.90 10.42
C LEU A 383 -2.63 5.85 11.51
N LEU A 384 -3.43 6.85 11.12
CA LEU A 384 -3.82 7.96 11.97
C LEU A 384 -5.35 8.06 12.12
N ASN A 385 -5.78 8.76 13.17
CA ASN A 385 -7.18 9.14 13.36
C ASN A 385 -7.47 10.52 12.76
N PRO A 386 -8.69 10.76 12.25
CA PRO A 386 -9.07 12.08 11.78
C PRO A 386 -9.08 13.09 12.93
N THR A 387 -8.54 14.28 12.67
CA THR A 387 -8.55 15.40 13.63
C THR A 387 -9.59 16.46 13.27
N VAL A 388 -10.07 16.45 12.03
CA VAL A 388 -11.07 17.38 11.52
C VAL A 388 -12.13 16.65 10.70
N THR A 389 -13.34 17.22 10.64
CA THR A 389 -14.41 16.76 9.75
C THR A 389 -14.68 17.84 8.69
N SER A 390 -15.05 17.41 7.48
CA SER A 390 -15.37 18.31 6.38
C SER A 390 -16.53 17.79 5.54
N THR A 391 -17.22 18.69 4.86
CA THR A 391 -18.32 18.38 3.93
C THR A 391 -18.13 19.14 2.62
N ALA A 392 -18.57 18.55 1.51
CA ALA A 392 -18.62 19.25 0.22
C ALA A 392 -19.88 20.12 0.14
N GLY A 393 -19.69 21.43 -0.08
CA GLY A 393 -20.78 22.40 -0.13
C GLY A 393 -21.23 22.91 1.25
N GLY A 394 -22.19 23.85 1.24
CA GLY A 394 -22.73 24.49 2.43
C GLY A 394 -24.24 24.31 2.64
N PRO A 395 -24.82 24.98 3.64
CA PRO A 395 -26.26 24.94 3.91
C PRO A 395 -27.09 25.46 2.73
N ASP A 396 -26.51 26.35 1.94
CA ASP A 396 -27.03 26.89 0.68
C ASP A 396 -27.21 25.81 -0.40
N LEU A 397 -26.38 24.76 -0.39
CA LEU A 397 -26.45 23.63 -1.32
C LEU A 397 -27.20 22.41 -0.77
N ALA A 398 -27.77 22.49 0.44
CA ALA A 398 -28.42 21.35 1.09
C ALA A 398 -29.60 20.76 0.28
N GLU A 399 -30.39 21.61 -0.39
CA GLU A 399 -31.47 21.14 -1.27
C GLU A 399 -30.94 20.42 -2.51
N ALA A 400 -29.89 20.98 -3.13
CA ALA A 400 -29.27 20.42 -4.32
C ALA A 400 -28.58 19.08 -4.01
N ASP A 401 -27.94 18.98 -2.85
CA ASP A 401 -27.37 17.75 -2.30
C ASP A 401 -28.46 16.68 -2.14
N ARG A 402 -29.56 17.01 -1.45
CA ARG A 402 -30.67 16.09 -1.21
C ARG A 402 -31.31 15.60 -2.50
N LYS A 403 -31.56 16.50 -3.45
CA LYS A 403 -32.10 16.17 -4.77
C LYS A 403 -31.16 15.23 -5.55
N SER A 404 -29.86 15.47 -5.46
CA SER A 404 -28.84 14.64 -6.10
C SER A 404 -28.78 13.24 -5.48
N ARG A 405 -28.90 13.13 -4.14
CA ARG A 405 -29.03 11.83 -3.44
C ARG A 405 -30.27 11.06 -3.88
N TYR A 406 -31.42 11.72 -3.99
CA TYR A 406 -32.65 11.08 -4.47
C TYR A 406 -32.50 10.59 -5.91
N LYS A 407 -31.88 11.38 -6.78
CA LYS A 407 -31.56 10.96 -8.15
C LYS A 407 -30.65 9.72 -8.14
N ALA A 408 -29.56 9.72 -7.36
CA ALA A 408 -28.66 8.57 -7.24
C ALA A 408 -29.37 7.31 -6.69
N ARG A 409 -30.24 7.47 -5.67
CA ARG A 409 -31.08 6.38 -5.14
C ARG A 409 -32.05 5.84 -6.19
N ALA A 410 -32.67 6.70 -7.00
CA ALA A 410 -33.54 6.30 -8.10
C ALA A 410 -32.77 5.51 -9.17
N TYR A 411 -31.56 5.94 -9.54
CA TYR A 411 -30.69 5.18 -10.46
C TYR A 411 -30.32 3.80 -9.90
N ARG A 412 -30.00 3.70 -8.60
CA ARG A 412 -29.74 2.41 -7.94
C ARG A 412 -30.98 1.52 -7.95
N ALA A 413 -32.16 2.08 -7.65
CA ALA A 413 -33.43 1.35 -7.70
C ALA A 413 -33.72 0.84 -9.12
N TRP A 414 -33.50 1.67 -10.14
CA TRP A 414 -33.59 1.28 -11.55
C TRP A 414 -32.61 0.15 -11.89
N GLY A 415 -31.36 0.23 -11.41
CA GLY A 415 -30.38 -0.85 -11.54
C GLY A 415 -30.87 -2.17 -10.95
N ARG A 416 -31.42 -2.15 -9.72
CA ARG A 416 -32.01 -3.33 -9.08
C ARG A 416 -33.20 -3.88 -9.85
N PHE A 417 -34.06 -3.01 -10.39
CA PHE A 417 -35.17 -3.43 -11.24
C PHE A 417 -34.68 -4.18 -12.49
N LYS A 418 -33.62 -3.71 -13.17
CA LYS A 418 -33.07 -4.42 -14.33
C LYS A 418 -32.54 -5.82 -14.02
N LEU A 419 -32.06 -6.02 -12.79
CA LEU A 419 -31.46 -7.28 -12.34
C LEU A 419 -32.47 -8.20 -11.63
N ALA A 420 -33.70 -7.74 -11.38
CA ALA A 420 -34.70 -8.53 -10.70
C ALA A 420 -35.22 -9.66 -11.61
N ALA A 421 -35.48 -10.83 -11.01
CA ALA A 421 -35.91 -12.03 -11.72
C ALA A 421 -37.15 -11.80 -12.61
N VAL A 422 -38.07 -10.95 -12.16
CA VAL A 422 -39.33 -10.65 -12.86
C VAL A 422 -39.18 -9.71 -14.07
N SER A 423 -38.06 -9.00 -14.21
CA SER A 423 -37.89 -7.92 -15.19
C SER A 423 -36.64 -8.04 -16.03
N CYS A 424 -35.66 -8.87 -15.67
CA CYS A 424 -34.39 -8.98 -16.38
C CYS A 424 -34.54 -9.30 -17.87
N PHE A 425 -35.32 -10.32 -18.25
CA PHE A 425 -35.52 -10.72 -19.65
C PHE A 425 -36.25 -9.65 -20.45
N ALA A 426 -37.41 -9.19 -19.97
CA ALA A 426 -38.20 -8.14 -20.64
C ALA A 426 -37.41 -6.82 -20.78
N PHE A 427 -36.56 -6.50 -19.79
CA PHE A 427 -35.70 -5.32 -19.86
C PHE A 427 -34.65 -5.45 -20.97
N VAL A 428 -34.00 -6.61 -21.10
CA VAL A 428 -33.00 -6.87 -22.16
C VAL A 428 -33.65 -6.78 -23.54
N GLU A 429 -34.84 -7.37 -23.72
CA GLU A 429 -35.58 -7.30 -24.99
C GLU A 429 -35.93 -5.86 -25.38
N ALA A 430 -36.44 -5.06 -24.44
CA ALA A 430 -36.86 -3.70 -24.72
C ALA A 430 -35.70 -2.71 -24.89
N MET A 431 -34.64 -2.82 -24.08
CA MET A 431 -33.55 -1.83 -24.02
C MET A 431 -32.29 -2.26 -24.77
N GLY A 432 -32.23 -3.50 -25.28
CA GLY A 432 -31.10 -4.03 -26.04
C GLY A 432 -30.58 -3.09 -27.14
N PRO A 433 -31.44 -2.57 -28.04
CA PRO A 433 -31.02 -1.64 -29.10
C PRO A 433 -30.35 -0.35 -28.57
N VAL A 434 -30.82 0.19 -27.44
CA VAL A 434 -30.21 1.37 -26.80
C VAL A 434 -28.80 1.06 -26.30
N TYR A 435 -28.61 -0.15 -25.77
CA TYR A 435 -27.29 -0.59 -25.30
C TYR A 435 -26.31 -0.85 -26.44
N VAL A 436 -26.76 -1.16 -27.67
CA VAL A 436 -25.85 -1.25 -28.84
C VAL A 436 -25.14 0.09 -29.06
N TRP A 437 -25.88 1.19 -29.10
CA TRP A 437 -25.29 2.53 -29.22
C TRP A 437 -24.41 2.89 -28.03
N LYS A 438 -24.87 2.59 -26.81
CA LYS A 438 -24.08 2.82 -25.58
C LYS A 438 -22.75 2.08 -25.64
N ASN A 439 -22.77 0.78 -25.94
CA ASN A 439 -21.58 -0.06 -26.01
C ASN A 439 -20.64 0.39 -27.14
N ALA A 440 -21.17 0.78 -28.30
CA ALA A 440 -20.35 1.35 -29.39
C ALA A 440 -19.65 2.66 -28.96
N ARG A 441 -20.38 3.56 -28.30
CA ARG A 441 -19.83 4.81 -27.75
C ARG A 441 -18.77 4.55 -26.68
N ASP A 442 -19.03 3.63 -25.77
CA ASP A 442 -18.11 3.29 -24.68
C ASP A 442 -16.87 2.56 -25.23
N ALA A 443 -17.02 1.66 -26.22
CA ALA A 443 -15.92 0.95 -26.88
C ALA A 443 -15.01 1.86 -27.73
N LEU A 444 -15.56 2.95 -28.30
CA LEU A 444 -14.79 3.97 -29.00
C LEU A 444 -14.21 5.03 -28.04
N ALA A 445 -14.35 4.85 -26.72
CA ALA A 445 -13.97 5.82 -25.69
C ALA A 445 -14.55 7.23 -25.91
N LEU A 446 -15.70 7.32 -26.58
CA LEU A 446 -16.41 8.58 -26.89
C LEU A 446 -17.25 9.07 -25.70
N ALA A 447 -17.48 8.19 -24.71
CA ALA A 447 -18.11 8.54 -23.45
C ALA A 447 -17.14 9.30 -22.54
N GLY A 448 -16.80 10.54 -22.92
CA GLY A 448 -15.85 11.38 -22.21
C GLY A 448 -16.52 12.58 -21.57
N GLY A 449 -16.80 12.49 -20.27
CA GLY A 449 -17.00 13.65 -19.42
C GLY A 449 -16.16 13.46 -18.17
N THR A 450 -15.23 14.37 -17.90
CA THR A 450 -14.65 14.49 -16.56
C THR A 450 -15.81 14.70 -15.59
N ALA A 451 -15.95 13.83 -14.58
CA ALA A 451 -16.95 14.06 -13.54
C ALA A 451 -16.78 15.50 -13.03
N ARG A 452 -17.88 16.25 -12.97
CA ARG A 452 -17.81 17.62 -12.43
C ARG A 452 -17.24 17.52 -11.02
N PRO A 453 -16.24 18.35 -10.66
CA PRO A 453 -15.73 18.36 -9.31
C PRO A 453 -16.85 18.57 -8.30
N ASP A 454 -16.73 17.96 -7.13
CA ASP A 454 -17.63 18.25 -6.02
C ASP A 454 -17.55 19.76 -5.69
N PRO A 455 -18.66 20.35 -5.20
CA PRO A 455 -18.65 21.69 -4.62
C PRO A 455 -17.51 21.89 -3.62
N ARG A 456 -17.14 23.15 -3.41
CA ARG A 456 -16.07 23.54 -2.49
C ARG A 456 -16.20 22.87 -1.12
N PRO A 457 -15.16 22.15 -0.64
CA PRO A 457 -15.18 21.57 0.68
C PRO A 457 -15.02 22.65 1.75
N ARG A 458 -15.58 22.39 2.92
CA ARG A 458 -15.42 23.22 4.12
C ARG A 458 -15.29 22.36 5.36
N PHE A 459 -14.66 22.90 6.40
CA PHE A 459 -14.68 22.27 7.71
C PHE A 459 -16.11 22.27 8.26
N ASP A 460 -16.49 21.18 8.93
CA ASP A 460 -17.81 21.03 9.53
C ASP A 460 -17.70 20.21 10.84
N PRO A 461 -17.77 20.86 12.02
CA PRO A 461 -17.99 22.29 12.23
C PRO A 461 -16.80 23.16 11.77
N ASP A 462 -17.03 24.47 11.64
CA ASP A 462 -15.96 25.42 11.40
C ASP A 462 -14.92 25.38 12.52
N LEU A 463 -13.64 25.46 12.14
CA LEU A 463 -12.53 25.54 13.09
C LEU A 463 -12.51 26.90 13.78
N ASP A 464 -12.18 26.92 15.08
CA ASP A 464 -11.95 28.17 15.80
C ASP A 464 -10.67 28.88 15.28
N PRO A 465 -10.57 30.22 15.44
CA PRO A 465 -9.47 30.99 14.86
C PRO A 465 -8.06 30.54 15.29
N ASP A 466 -7.90 30.11 16.54
CA ASP A 466 -6.61 29.71 17.10
C ASP A 466 -6.19 28.33 16.56
N THR A 467 -7.14 27.40 16.42
CA THR A 467 -6.90 26.13 15.72
C THR A 467 -6.56 26.31 14.25
N ARG A 468 -7.22 27.24 13.54
CA ARG A 468 -6.87 27.58 12.15
C ARG A 468 -5.44 28.09 12.04
N LEU A 469 -5.06 29.04 12.89
CA LEU A 469 -3.72 29.62 12.91
C LEU A 469 -2.65 28.57 13.21
N ARG A 470 -2.85 27.73 14.24
CA ARG A 470 -1.92 26.64 14.57
C ARG A 470 -1.78 25.63 13.43
N ALA A 471 -2.87 25.25 12.79
CA ALA A 471 -2.85 24.31 11.67
C ALA A 471 -2.07 24.89 10.49
N ALA A 472 -2.32 26.16 10.13
CA ALA A 472 -1.58 26.85 9.08
C ALA A 472 -0.08 26.95 9.38
N GLU A 473 0.29 27.35 10.60
CA GLU A 473 1.69 27.41 11.05
C GLU A 473 2.36 26.03 10.96
N THR A 474 1.71 25.00 11.51
CA THR A 474 2.25 23.63 11.54
C THR A 474 2.54 23.13 10.13
N VAL A 475 1.60 23.33 9.20
CA VAL A 475 1.74 22.87 7.81
C VAL A 475 2.82 23.64 7.06
N LEU A 476 2.86 24.98 7.17
CA LEU A 476 3.89 25.78 6.52
C LEU A 476 5.30 25.44 7.01
N ARG A 477 5.48 25.23 8.32
CA ARG A 477 6.75 24.77 8.89
C ARG A 477 7.11 23.37 8.44
N ALA A 478 6.15 22.43 8.42
CA ALA A 478 6.38 21.07 7.96
C ALA A 478 6.79 21.00 6.48
N MET A 479 6.29 21.92 5.63
CA MET A 479 6.69 22.05 4.23
C MET A 479 8.01 22.79 4.03
N SER A 480 8.64 23.31 5.10
CA SER A 480 9.76 24.25 5.03
C SER A 480 9.46 25.49 4.17
N LEU A 481 8.18 25.89 4.13
CA LEU A 481 7.66 27.02 3.35
C LEU A 481 7.26 28.16 4.29
N THR A 482 8.27 28.83 4.84
CA THR A 482 8.10 29.88 5.85
C THR A 482 8.49 31.28 5.34
N SER A 483 9.14 31.35 4.17
CA SER A 483 9.63 32.57 3.52
C SER A 483 9.65 32.41 1.99
N ASP A 484 10.01 33.47 1.26
CA ASP A 484 10.17 33.48 -0.20
C ASP A 484 8.97 33.01 -1.03
N PHE A 485 7.77 33.26 -0.51
CA PHE A 485 6.52 32.90 -1.16
C PHE A 485 6.42 33.47 -2.58
N GLY A 486 6.14 32.60 -3.55
CA GLY A 486 5.84 33.01 -4.92
C GLY A 486 4.56 33.82 -5.05
N HIS A 487 4.33 34.39 -6.24
CA HIS A 487 3.08 35.13 -6.54
C HIS A 487 1.86 34.20 -6.48
N VAL A 488 2.02 32.97 -7.01
CA VAL A 488 1.04 31.90 -6.90
C VAL A 488 1.68 30.73 -6.16
N VAL A 489 1.07 30.33 -5.05
CA VAL A 489 1.41 29.08 -4.36
C VAL A 489 0.35 28.04 -4.70
N LEU A 490 0.73 27.04 -5.48
CA LEU A 490 -0.14 25.98 -5.95
C LEU A 490 -0.01 24.74 -5.05
N LEU A 491 -1.10 24.30 -4.43
CA LEU A 491 -1.16 23.08 -3.62
C LEU A 491 -1.76 21.97 -4.48
N VAL A 492 -0.93 21.00 -4.87
CA VAL A 492 -1.28 19.98 -5.87
C VAL A 492 -1.40 18.61 -5.21
N GLY A 493 -2.62 18.24 -4.85
CA GLY A 493 -2.95 16.84 -4.55
C GLY A 493 -2.88 16.00 -5.82
N HIS A 494 -2.92 14.67 -5.71
CA HIS A 494 -3.05 13.82 -6.88
C HIS A 494 -4.21 12.85 -6.79
N GLY A 495 -4.64 12.37 -7.95
CA GLY A 495 -5.66 11.35 -8.14
C GLY A 495 -5.37 10.60 -9.43
N ALA A 496 -6.28 9.72 -9.83
CA ALA A 496 -6.15 8.97 -11.07
C ALA A 496 -7.52 8.84 -11.73
N THR A 497 -7.61 9.00 -13.04
CA THR A 497 -8.80 8.59 -13.79
C THR A 497 -8.59 7.20 -14.35
N VAL A 498 -9.51 6.28 -14.06
CA VAL A 498 -9.53 4.94 -14.65
C VAL A 498 -10.97 4.46 -14.88
N THR A 499 -11.13 3.61 -15.89
CA THR A 499 -12.38 2.90 -16.18
C THR A 499 -12.21 1.40 -15.89
N ASN A 500 -13.28 0.74 -15.45
CA ASN A 500 -13.36 -0.72 -15.29
C ASN A 500 -12.18 -1.35 -14.51
N THR A 501 -11.79 -0.74 -13.39
CA THR A 501 -10.67 -1.22 -12.58
C THR A 501 -11.10 -1.37 -11.12
N PRO A 502 -11.25 -2.60 -10.59
CA PRO A 502 -11.59 -2.83 -9.18
C PRO A 502 -10.61 -2.17 -8.21
N HIS A 503 -9.33 -2.15 -8.56
CA HIS A 503 -8.25 -1.56 -7.76
C HIS A 503 -8.02 -0.05 -8.05
N ALA A 504 -9.04 0.69 -8.49
CA ALA A 504 -8.90 2.11 -8.84
C ALA A 504 -8.30 2.95 -7.69
N SER A 505 -8.70 2.65 -6.45
CA SER A 505 -8.21 3.32 -5.25
C SER A 505 -6.69 3.18 -5.05
N ALA A 506 -6.09 2.06 -5.49
CA ALA A 506 -4.64 1.85 -5.42
C ALA A 506 -3.84 2.78 -6.35
N LEU A 507 -4.49 3.42 -7.32
CA LEU A 507 -3.88 4.44 -8.19
C LEU A 507 -4.07 5.86 -7.65
N HIS A 508 -4.95 6.06 -6.67
CA HIS A 508 -5.09 7.34 -5.97
C HIS A 508 -3.93 7.56 -4.98
N CYS A 509 -4.11 8.47 -4.01
CA CYS A 509 -3.08 8.78 -3.03
C CYS A 509 -3.14 7.82 -1.83
N GLY A 510 -2.10 7.01 -1.66
CA GLY A 510 -1.96 6.15 -0.48
C GLY A 510 -1.92 6.94 0.84
N ALA A 511 -1.32 8.14 0.84
CA ALA A 511 -1.28 9.02 2.01
C ALA A 511 -2.62 9.72 2.30
N CYS A 512 -3.59 9.67 1.38
CA CYS A 512 -4.96 10.14 1.58
C CYS A 512 -5.95 8.98 1.73
N GLY A 513 -5.50 7.81 2.18
CA GLY A 513 -6.38 6.67 2.46
C GLY A 513 -6.98 6.01 1.21
N GLY A 514 -6.29 6.09 0.07
CA GLY A 514 -6.78 5.54 -1.20
C GLY A 514 -7.79 6.46 -1.90
N TYR A 515 -7.90 7.71 -1.46
CA TYR A 515 -8.71 8.75 -2.11
C TYR A 515 -7.85 9.78 -2.84
N THR A 516 -8.49 10.62 -3.65
CA THR A 516 -7.84 11.75 -4.31
C THR A 516 -7.46 12.84 -3.29
N GLY A 517 -6.32 13.51 -3.54
CA GLY A 517 -5.80 14.58 -2.68
C GLY A 517 -6.43 15.96 -2.90
N ASP A 518 -7.47 16.06 -3.72
CA ASP A 518 -8.15 17.31 -4.09
C ASP A 518 -8.78 18.01 -2.88
N VAL A 519 -9.48 17.27 -2.02
CA VAL A 519 -10.16 17.85 -0.84
C VAL A 519 -9.16 18.49 0.12
N ASN A 520 -8.06 17.81 0.43
CA ASN A 520 -7.08 18.33 1.40
C ASN A 520 -6.33 19.54 0.84
N ALA A 521 -5.96 19.50 -0.45
CA ALA A 521 -5.38 20.65 -1.13
C ALA A 521 -6.31 21.87 -1.11
N ARG A 522 -7.61 21.67 -1.38
CA ARG A 522 -8.63 22.72 -1.32
C ARG A 522 -8.78 23.27 0.10
N LEU A 523 -9.01 22.41 1.10
CA LEU A 523 -9.14 22.84 2.50
C LEU A 523 -7.92 23.66 2.97
N LEU A 524 -6.70 23.24 2.62
CA LEU A 524 -5.50 23.99 2.96
C LEU A 524 -5.39 25.32 2.20
N ALA A 525 -5.70 25.36 0.91
CA ALA A 525 -5.69 26.61 0.14
C ALA A 525 -6.65 27.64 0.75
N LEU A 526 -7.82 27.20 1.22
CA LEU A 526 -8.78 28.06 1.91
C LEU A 526 -8.24 28.55 3.25
N LEU A 527 -7.61 27.66 4.02
CA LEU A 527 -7.03 28.00 5.32
C LEU A 527 -5.90 29.03 5.19
N LEU A 528 -4.99 28.84 4.23
CA LEU A 528 -3.86 29.74 3.99
C LEU A 528 -4.27 31.03 3.25
N GLY A 529 -5.41 31.00 2.55
CA GLY A 529 -6.01 32.16 1.90
C GLY A 529 -6.78 33.09 2.86
N ASP A 530 -7.11 32.64 4.07
CA ASP A 530 -7.87 33.42 5.06
C ASP A 530 -7.04 34.62 5.58
N PRO A 531 -7.49 35.87 5.37
CA PRO A 531 -6.77 37.06 5.85
C PRO A 531 -6.49 37.05 7.35
N ALA A 532 -7.43 36.56 8.17
CA ALA A 532 -7.25 36.52 9.63
C ALA A 532 -6.15 35.53 10.04
N VAL A 533 -6.00 34.43 9.31
CA VAL A 533 -4.91 33.47 9.51
C VAL A 533 -3.58 34.10 9.10
N ARG A 534 -3.53 34.79 7.96
CA ARG A 534 -2.32 35.49 7.48
C ARG A 534 -1.85 36.57 8.45
N ASP A 535 -2.77 37.37 8.97
CA ASP A 535 -2.45 38.39 9.98
C ASP A 535 -1.87 37.74 11.25
N GLY A 536 -2.43 36.62 11.69
CA GLY A 536 -1.92 35.86 12.83
C GLY A 536 -0.54 35.23 12.60
N LEU A 537 -0.25 34.79 11.37
CA LEU A 537 1.04 34.17 11.01
C LEU A 537 2.21 35.15 11.12
N VAL A 538 1.98 36.46 10.91
CA VAL A 538 3.02 37.49 11.07
C VAL A 538 3.59 37.47 12.49
N ALA A 539 2.74 37.32 13.51
CA ALA A 539 3.18 37.20 14.91
C ALA A 539 3.97 35.91 15.20
N ARG A 540 3.88 34.92 14.31
CA ARG A 540 4.66 33.65 14.35
C ARG A 540 5.92 33.70 13.49
N GLY A 541 6.25 34.86 12.93
CA GLY A 541 7.44 35.06 12.08
C GLY A 541 7.28 34.55 10.64
N ILE A 542 6.05 34.26 10.20
CA ILE A 542 5.77 33.83 8.82
C ILE A 542 5.01 34.96 8.12
N VAL A 543 5.67 35.62 7.17
CA VAL A 543 5.08 36.74 6.42
C VAL A 543 4.74 36.28 5.01
N VAL A 544 3.45 36.13 4.74
CA VAL A 544 2.93 35.87 3.37
C VAL A 544 2.70 37.22 2.68
N PRO A 545 3.35 37.50 1.54
CA PRO A 545 3.12 38.73 0.79
C PRO A 545 1.65 38.93 0.41
N ASN A 546 1.18 40.19 0.42
CA ASN A 546 -0.21 40.53 0.09
C ASN A 546 -0.57 40.19 -1.37
N ASP A 547 0.41 40.11 -2.25
CA ASP A 547 0.27 39.69 -3.64
C ASP A 547 0.46 38.18 -3.85
N THR A 548 0.56 37.38 -2.78
CA THR A 548 0.57 35.91 -2.87
C THR A 548 -0.85 35.34 -2.75
N VAL A 549 -1.22 34.48 -3.70
CA VAL A 549 -2.48 33.70 -3.68
C VAL A 549 -2.20 32.21 -3.54
N PHE A 550 -2.98 31.52 -2.71
CA PHE A 550 -2.96 30.06 -2.62
C PHE A 550 -4.05 29.48 -3.51
N VAL A 551 -3.69 28.53 -4.36
CA VAL A 551 -4.62 27.87 -5.30
C VAL A 551 -4.49 26.37 -5.11
N ALA A 552 -5.62 25.68 -5.03
CA ALA A 552 -5.63 24.22 -5.00
C ALA A 552 -5.69 23.64 -6.42
N ALA A 553 -5.06 22.49 -6.61
CA ALA A 553 -5.14 21.73 -7.83
C ALA A 553 -5.07 20.22 -7.57
N MET A 554 -5.47 19.44 -8.58
CA MET A 554 -5.32 17.99 -8.59
C MET A 554 -4.58 17.56 -9.85
N HIS A 555 -3.45 16.88 -9.68
CA HIS A 555 -2.74 16.17 -10.74
C HIS A 555 -3.37 14.78 -10.95
N ASP A 556 -3.94 14.51 -12.11
CA ASP A 556 -4.37 13.18 -12.52
C ASP A 556 -3.16 12.40 -13.04
N THR A 557 -2.67 11.45 -12.25
CA THR A 557 -1.46 10.69 -12.55
C THR A 557 -1.62 9.77 -13.75
N THR A 558 -2.82 9.37 -14.14
CA THR A 558 -3.01 8.54 -15.34
C THR A 558 -2.85 9.38 -16.61
N THR A 559 -3.33 10.63 -16.59
CA THR A 559 -3.44 11.48 -17.78
C THR A 559 -2.44 12.63 -17.84
N ASP A 560 -1.75 12.93 -16.73
CA ASP A 560 -0.93 14.15 -16.52
C ASP A 560 -1.71 15.45 -16.81
N GLU A 561 -3.02 15.43 -16.59
CA GLU A 561 -3.85 16.63 -16.59
C GLU A 561 -3.91 17.21 -15.17
N VAL A 562 -3.76 18.53 -15.04
CA VAL A 562 -3.87 19.22 -13.75
C VAL A 562 -5.14 20.06 -13.74
N THR A 563 -6.09 19.67 -12.90
CA THR A 563 -7.32 20.43 -12.67
C THR A 563 -7.06 21.53 -11.65
N LEU A 564 -7.20 22.79 -12.07
CA LEU A 564 -7.15 23.95 -11.18
C LEU A 564 -8.51 24.16 -10.51
N TYR A 565 -8.52 24.34 -9.19
CA TYR A 565 -9.71 24.75 -8.44
C TYR A 565 -9.65 26.25 -8.16
N ASP A 566 -9.66 27.03 -9.23
CA ASP A 566 -9.50 28.48 -9.22
C ASP A 566 -10.85 29.23 -9.21
N THR A 567 -11.94 28.47 -9.07
CA THR A 567 -13.32 28.97 -8.93
C THR A 567 -13.62 29.55 -7.54
N ASP A 568 -12.68 29.44 -6.61
CA ASP A 568 -12.80 29.93 -5.24
C ASP A 568 -12.19 31.34 -5.16
N GLU A 569 -13.02 32.41 -5.22
CA GLU A 569 -12.68 33.85 -5.09
C GLU A 569 -11.18 34.26 -5.22
N ILE A 570 -10.57 34.08 -6.40
CA ILE A 570 -9.21 34.59 -6.66
C ILE A 570 -9.29 36.05 -7.14
N PRO A 571 -8.46 36.96 -6.58
CA PRO A 571 -8.40 38.35 -7.04
C PRO A 571 -8.15 38.48 -8.54
N ALA A 572 -8.86 39.40 -9.20
CA ALA A 572 -8.71 39.67 -10.63
C ALA A 572 -7.28 40.08 -11.03
N THR A 573 -6.49 40.57 -10.07
CA THR A 573 -5.07 40.95 -10.23
C THR A 573 -4.20 39.78 -10.69
N HIS A 574 -4.56 38.54 -10.37
CA HIS A 574 -3.75 37.34 -10.66
C HIS A 574 -4.18 36.60 -11.93
N ARG A 575 -5.16 37.12 -12.69
CA ARG A 575 -5.69 36.45 -13.89
C ARG A 575 -4.59 36.10 -14.91
N ARG A 576 -3.65 37.02 -15.13
CA ARG A 576 -2.52 36.79 -16.06
C ARG A 576 -1.61 35.66 -15.60
N ASP A 577 -1.34 35.57 -14.31
CA ASP A 577 -0.51 34.49 -13.74
C ASP A 577 -1.24 33.15 -13.82
N LEU A 578 -2.55 33.12 -13.60
CA LEU A 578 -3.38 31.93 -13.78
C LEU A 578 -3.48 31.47 -15.24
N ASP A 579 -3.53 32.39 -16.19
CA ASP A 579 -3.53 32.05 -17.63
C ASP A 579 -2.18 31.43 -18.03
N ARG A 580 -1.06 32.01 -17.58
CA ARG A 580 0.29 31.43 -17.75
C ARG A 580 0.40 30.06 -17.10
N LEU A 581 -0.11 29.92 -15.87
CA LEU A 581 -0.11 28.66 -15.13
C LEU A 581 -0.78 27.54 -15.92
N ARG A 582 -1.94 27.80 -16.53
CA ARG A 582 -2.62 26.78 -17.37
C ARG A 582 -1.76 26.35 -18.55
N SER A 583 -1.13 27.29 -19.24
CA SER A 583 -0.23 26.98 -20.35
C SER A 583 0.99 26.17 -19.88
N TRP A 584 1.58 26.53 -18.74
CA TRP A 584 2.71 25.81 -18.14
C TRP A 584 2.36 24.38 -17.75
N LEU A 585 1.22 24.18 -17.08
CA LEU A 585 0.74 22.85 -16.69
C LEU A 585 0.45 21.97 -17.91
N ALA A 586 -0.15 22.53 -18.97
CA ALA A 586 -0.41 21.81 -20.21
C ALA A 586 0.88 21.39 -20.94
N ALA A 587 1.89 22.27 -20.97
CA ALA A 587 3.20 21.98 -21.53
C ALA A 587 3.92 20.89 -20.73
N ALA A 588 3.96 21.01 -19.40
CA ALA A 588 4.55 20.03 -18.50
C ALA A 588 3.89 18.65 -18.64
N GLY A 589 2.56 18.59 -18.69
CA GLY A 589 1.83 17.34 -18.88
C GLY A 589 2.13 16.68 -20.23
N THR A 590 2.37 17.47 -21.28
CA THR A 590 2.77 16.93 -22.60
C THR A 590 4.14 16.27 -22.53
N ALA A 591 5.11 16.91 -21.89
CA ALA A 591 6.44 16.34 -21.69
C ALA A 591 6.42 15.09 -20.80
N ALA A 592 5.65 15.11 -19.70
CA ALA A 592 5.50 13.98 -18.79
C ALA A 592 4.90 12.74 -19.49
N ARG A 593 3.84 12.94 -20.30
CA ARG A 593 3.24 11.87 -21.10
C ARG A 593 4.20 11.33 -22.15
N ALA A 594 5.00 12.19 -22.79
CA ALA A 594 5.98 11.75 -23.79
C ALA A 594 7.06 10.84 -23.16
N GLU A 595 7.56 11.18 -21.97
CA GLU A 595 8.49 10.31 -21.23
C GLU A 595 7.84 8.99 -20.81
N ARG A 596 6.58 9.02 -20.38
CA ARG A 596 5.85 7.82 -19.95
C ARG A 596 5.50 6.89 -21.11
N ALA A 597 5.18 7.45 -22.28
CA ALA A 597 4.83 6.70 -23.48
C ALA A 597 5.93 5.68 -23.85
N LEU A 598 7.20 6.02 -23.63
CA LEU A 598 8.35 5.14 -23.87
C LEU A 598 8.35 3.86 -23.02
N ARG A 599 7.65 3.85 -21.88
CA ARG A 599 7.63 2.74 -20.91
C ARG A 599 6.30 2.02 -20.84
N LEU A 600 5.24 2.56 -21.44
CA LEU A 600 3.90 1.96 -21.41
C LEU A 600 3.67 1.11 -22.67
N PRO A 601 3.40 -0.20 -22.54
CA PRO A 601 3.10 -1.05 -23.68
C PRO A 601 1.91 -0.53 -24.51
N GLY A 602 2.14 -0.34 -25.82
CA GLY A 602 1.13 0.16 -26.77
C GLY A 602 0.82 1.66 -26.67
N ALA A 603 1.62 2.44 -25.93
CA ALA A 603 1.50 3.90 -25.88
C ALA A 603 2.39 4.56 -26.95
N ASP A 604 1.99 4.47 -28.22
CA ASP A 604 2.81 4.95 -29.36
C ASP A 604 2.92 6.50 -29.45
N SER A 605 2.22 7.24 -28.59
CA SER A 605 2.29 8.71 -28.51
C SER A 605 1.77 9.22 -27.16
N GLU A 606 2.13 10.47 -26.85
CA GLU A 606 1.66 11.21 -25.68
C GLU A 606 0.13 11.32 -25.63
N LYS A 607 -0.53 11.41 -26.80
CA LYS A 607 -2.01 11.48 -26.87
C LYS A 607 -2.68 10.17 -26.49
N ARG A 608 -2.03 9.04 -26.76
CA ARG A 608 -2.58 7.72 -26.44
C ARG A 608 -2.59 7.46 -24.94
N VAL A 609 -1.61 7.99 -24.19
CA VAL A 609 -1.56 7.86 -22.72
C VAL A 609 -2.86 8.31 -22.05
N ALA A 610 -3.36 9.50 -22.38
CA ALA A 610 -4.61 10.01 -21.78
C ALA A 610 -5.85 9.20 -22.18
N SER A 611 -5.88 8.63 -23.39
CA SER A 611 -7.02 7.84 -23.86
C SER A 611 -7.16 6.49 -23.15
N ARG A 612 -6.05 5.90 -22.68
CA ARG A 612 -6.00 4.63 -21.93
C ARG A 612 -6.82 4.69 -20.64
N ALA A 613 -6.81 5.83 -19.96
CA ALA A 613 -7.62 6.08 -18.75
C ALA A 613 -9.13 5.87 -18.97
N ARG A 614 -9.60 6.04 -20.21
CA ARG A 614 -11.02 6.00 -20.58
C ARG A 614 -11.41 4.70 -21.29
N ASP A 615 -10.44 3.86 -21.65
CA ASP A 615 -10.69 2.59 -22.31
C ASP A 615 -11.03 1.51 -21.26
N TRP A 616 -12.25 1.00 -21.32
CA TRP A 616 -12.75 -0.07 -20.45
C TRP A 616 -12.04 -1.43 -20.63
N ALA A 617 -11.38 -1.65 -21.76
CA ALA A 617 -10.60 -2.86 -22.04
C ALA A 617 -9.12 -2.71 -21.63
N GLU A 618 -8.69 -1.50 -21.25
CA GLU A 618 -7.30 -1.24 -20.89
C GLU A 618 -6.96 -1.86 -19.52
N LEU A 619 -6.01 -2.79 -19.53
CA LEU A 619 -5.55 -3.45 -18.33
C LEU A 619 -4.53 -2.60 -17.57
N ARG A 620 -3.77 -1.77 -18.30
CA ARG A 620 -2.63 -0.97 -17.81
C ARG A 620 -2.84 0.51 -18.13
N PRO A 621 -3.81 1.18 -17.49
CA PRO A 621 -4.01 2.61 -17.71
C PRO A 621 -2.76 3.42 -17.35
N GLU A 622 -2.05 2.99 -16.31
CA GLU A 622 -0.72 3.45 -15.91
C GLU A 622 0.01 2.35 -15.11
N TRP A 623 1.28 2.57 -14.78
CA TRP A 623 2.09 1.65 -13.95
C TRP A 623 1.91 1.84 -12.44
N GLY A 624 1.16 2.86 -12.00
CA GLY A 624 1.12 3.23 -10.59
C GLY A 624 2.53 3.55 -10.08
N LEU A 625 2.92 2.99 -8.95
CA LEU A 625 4.21 3.21 -8.31
C LEU A 625 5.25 2.11 -8.61
N ALA A 626 5.08 1.35 -9.70
CA ALA A 626 6.07 0.38 -10.14
C ALA A 626 7.43 1.07 -10.39
N GLY A 627 8.52 0.40 -10.01
CA GLY A 627 9.88 0.95 -10.06
C GLY A 627 10.28 1.89 -8.90
N CYS A 628 9.38 2.22 -7.95
CA CYS A 628 9.77 3.01 -6.78
C CYS A 628 10.89 2.32 -5.97
N GLN A 629 11.93 3.08 -5.62
CA GLN A 629 13.13 2.55 -4.96
C GLN A 629 13.71 3.47 -3.88
N ALA A 630 13.37 4.76 -3.90
CA ALA A 630 13.96 5.74 -2.99
C ALA A 630 12.93 6.69 -2.38
N PHE A 631 13.23 7.19 -1.19
CA PHE A 631 12.56 8.31 -0.53
C PHE A 631 13.63 9.33 -0.17
N ILE A 632 13.47 10.57 -0.61
CA ILE A 632 14.44 11.64 -0.36
C ILE A 632 13.73 12.77 0.38
N ALA A 633 14.17 13.04 1.62
CA ALA A 633 13.77 14.20 2.41
C ALA A 633 14.94 15.20 2.49
N ALA A 634 14.90 16.21 1.62
CA ALA A 634 15.93 17.23 1.51
C ALA A 634 15.38 18.47 0.79
N PRO A 635 16.04 19.64 0.84
CA PRO A 635 15.63 20.79 0.06
C PRO A 635 15.59 20.48 -1.44
N ARG A 636 14.61 21.01 -2.18
CA ARG A 636 14.47 20.80 -3.65
C ARG A 636 15.77 20.95 -4.43
N ALA A 637 16.63 21.89 -4.03
CA ALA A 637 17.92 22.13 -4.67
C ALA A 637 18.82 20.88 -4.74
N ARG A 638 18.64 19.89 -3.84
CA ARG A 638 19.38 18.62 -3.88
C ARG A 638 18.96 17.72 -5.02
N THR A 639 17.74 17.83 -5.51
CA THR A 639 17.18 16.95 -6.55
C THR A 639 16.85 17.70 -7.84
N ALA A 640 17.01 19.03 -7.87
CA ALA A 640 16.70 19.87 -9.02
C ALA A 640 17.55 19.50 -10.24
N GLY A 641 16.90 19.31 -11.39
CA GLY A 641 17.55 18.93 -12.64
C GLY A 641 18.10 17.50 -12.71
N ARG A 642 17.94 16.68 -11.66
CA ARG A 642 18.41 15.29 -11.64
C ARG A 642 17.34 14.34 -12.20
N GLY A 643 17.74 13.44 -13.09
CA GLY A 643 16.86 12.40 -13.62
C GLY A 643 16.70 11.24 -12.63
N LEU A 644 15.61 11.23 -11.86
CA LEU A 644 15.28 10.14 -10.92
C LEU A 644 14.31 9.11 -11.52
N ALA A 645 14.00 9.23 -12.81
CA ALA A 645 13.20 8.31 -13.61
C ALA A 645 11.81 7.96 -13.04
N GLY A 646 11.21 8.82 -12.22
CA GLY A 646 9.96 8.52 -11.54
C GLY A 646 10.07 7.39 -10.52
N ARG A 647 11.25 7.20 -9.91
CA ARG A 647 11.54 6.11 -8.95
C ARG A 647 11.73 6.59 -7.50
N ALA A 648 11.64 7.88 -7.25
CA ALA A 648 11.90 8.47 -5.94
C ALA A 648 10.69 9.26 -5.41
N PHE A 649 10.29 8.98 -4.17
CA PHE A 649 9.42 9.87 -3.42
C PHE A 649 10.22 11.09 -3.00
N LEU A 650 9.73 12.29 -3.28
CA LEU A 650 10.45 13.53 -3.06
C LEU A 650 9.73 14.40 -2.04
N HIS A 651 10.29 14.53 -0.84
CA HIS A 651 9.79 15.36 0.24
C HIS A 651 10.74 16.54 0.48
N ASP A 652 10.21 17.76 0.44
CA ASP A 652 10.98 18.95 0.76
C ASP A 652 11.12 19.10 2.27
N TYR A 653 12.36 19.30 2.73
CA TYR A 653 12.69 19.42 4.15
C TYR A 653 14.01 20.17 4.35
N ASP A 654 13.99 21.23 5.15
CA ASP A 654 15.20 21.93 5.61
C ASP A 654 15.35 21.77 7.13
N TRP A 655 16.22 20.85 7.52
CA TRP A 655 16.46 20.51 8.92
C TRP A 655 16.93 21.70 9.77
N ARG A 656 17.53 22.74 9.17
CA ARG A 656 18.00 23.91 9.91
C ARG A 656 16.83 24.68 10.52
N GLN A 657 15.71 24.75 9.80
CA GLN A 657 14.48 25.39 10.30
C GLN A 657 13.83 24.60 11.44
N ASP A 658 14.01 23.28 11.45
CA ASP A 658 13.42 22.35 12.43
C ASP A 658 14.34 22.11 13.65
N SER A 659 15.65 22.35 13.50
CA SER A 659 16.63 22.19 14.58
C SER A 659 16.33 23.08 15.78
N ALA A 660 15.81 24.28 15.55
CA ALA A 660 15.40 25.22 16.60
C ALA A 660 14.22 24.72 17.44
N THR A 661 13.42 23.79 16.91
CA THR A 661 12.22 23.22 17.55
C THR A 661 12.40 21.77 17.99
N GLY A 662 13.64 21.27 17.99
CA GLY A 662 13.95 19.91 18.45
C GLY A 662 13.59 18.80 17.47
N PHE A 663 13.59 19.08 16.16
CA PHE A 663 13.40 18.08 15.09
C PHE A 663 12.03 17.40 15.03
N GLY A 664 10.96 18.13 15.39
CA GLY A 664 9.59 17.61 15.36
C GLY A 664 9.10 17.29 13.93
N VAL A 665 9.56 18.05 12.92
CA VAL A 665 9.21 17.75 11.51
C VAL A 665 9.97 16.52 11.02
N LEU A 666 11.25 16.35 11.38
CA LEU A 666 12.01 15.14 11.08
C LEU A 666 11.34 13.90 11.67
N GLU A 667 10.93 13.98 12.93
CA GLU A 667 10.23 12.89 13.62
C GLU A 667 8.93 12.54 12.88
N LEU A 668 8.15 13.54 12.47
CA LEU A 668 6.96 13.33 11.64
C LEU A 668 7.31 12.64 10.31
N ILE A 669 8.35 13.09 9.59
CA ILE A 669 8.78 12.52 8.30
C ILE A 669 9.15 11.03 8.47
N MET A 670 9.94 10.69 9.50
CA MET A 670 10.41 9.33 9.74
C MET A 670 9.29 8.38 10.21
N THR A 671 8.31 8.88 10.96
CA THR A 671 7.25 8.06 11.56
C THR A 671 5.98 7.93 10.71
N ALA A 672 5.77 8.81 9.72
CA ALA A 672 4.59 8.77 8.86
C ALA A 672 4.92 8.68 7.35
N PRO A 673 5.42 9.71 6.65
CA PRO A 673 5.77 9.63 5.22
C PRO A 673 6.71 8.47 4.86
N VAL A 674 7.77 8.22 5.63
CA VAL A 674 8.69 7.10 5.40
C VAL A 674 7.97 5.76 5.57
N VAL A 675 7.13 5.62 6.61
CA VAL A 675 6.36 4.38 6.85
C VAL A 675 5.37 4.14 5.71
N VAL A 676 4.63 5.16 5.25
CA VAL A 676 3.70 5.03 4.12
C VAL A 676 4.45 4.68 2.83
N ALA A 677 5.58 5.32 2.55
CA ALA A 677 6.41 4.99 1.39
C ALA A 677 6.95 3.55 1.46
N SER A 678 7.31 3.08 2.66
CA SER A 678 7.75 1.69 2.87
C SER A 678 6.64 0.68 2.59
N TRP A 679 5.40 0.97 2.99
CA TRP A 679 4.25 0.10 2.72
C TRP A 679 3.99 -0.02 1.23
N ILE A 680 4.06 1.11 0.51
CA ILE A 680 3.93 1.11 -0.96
C ILE A 680 5.05 0.28 -1.58
N SER A 681 6.31 0.60 -1.27
CA SER A 681 7.46 -0.09 -1.86
C SER A 681 7.43 -1.60 -1.58
N LEU A 682 7.13 -2.02 -0.35
CA LEU A 682 7.09 -3.43 0.02
C LEU A 682 5.87 -4.17 -0.53
N GLN A 683 4.75 -3.49 -0.81
CA GLN A 683 3.62 -4.08 -1.55
C GLN A 683 4.02 -4.44 -2.98
N TYR A 684 4.67 -3.51 -3.69
CA TYR A 684 5.17 -3.77 -5.04
C TYR A 684 6.27 -4.85 -5.04
N TYR A 685 7.17 -4.82 -4.05
CA TYR A 685 8.17 -5.86 -3.82
C TYR A 685 7.49 -7.23 -3.66
N GLY A 686 6.55 -7.35 -2.72
CA GLY A 686 5.84 -8.60 -2.43
C GLY A 686 5.08 -9.15 -3.63
N SER A 687 4.34 -8.28 -4.33
CA SER A 687 3.62 -8.67 -5.56
C SER A 687 4.53 -9.07 -6.72
N THR A 688 5.83 -8.77 -6.64
CA THR A 688 6.84 -9.17 -7.63
C THR A 688 7.57 -10.46 -7.24
N VAL A 689 8.01 -10.58 -5.98
CA VAL A 689 8.77 -11.76 -5.52
C VAL A 689 7.87 -12.98 -5.28
N ALA A 690 6.63 -12.77 -4.85
CA ALA A 690 5.67 -13.82 -4.53
C ALA A 690 4.26 -13.47 -5.05
N PRO A 691 4.08 -13.32 -6.38
CA PRO A 691 2.80 -12.88 -6.98
C PRO A 691 1.62 -13.78 -6.62
N ALA A 692 1.85 -15.08 -6.40
CA ALA A 692 0.81 -16.03 -6.03
C ALA A 692 0.23 -15.80 -4.61
N THR A 693 0.98 -15.17 -3.71
CA THR A 693 0.58 -14.93 -2.30
C THR A 693 0.28 -13.46 -2.05
N PHE A 694 1.15 -12.56 -2.53
CA PHE A 694 1.08 -11.12 -2.29
C PHE A 694 0.64 -10.32 -3.52
N GLY A 695 0.26 -10.98 -4.61
CA GLY A 695 -0.36 -10.36 -5.80
C GLY A 695 -1.87 -10.60 -5.86
N ALA A 696 -2.51 -9.95 -6.81
CA ALA A 696 -3.92 -10.17 -7.12
C ALA A 696 -4.18 -11.15 -8.27
N GLY A 697 -3.14 -11.80 -8.81
CA GLY A 697 -3.27 -12.65 -10.00
C GLY A 697 -3.52 -11.84 -11.27
N ASP A 698 -4.05 -12.49 -12.30
CA ASP A 698 -4.35 -11.86 -13.59
C ASP A 698 -5.64 -11.01 -13.52
N LYS A 699 -5.50 -9.70 -13.79
CA LYS A 699 -6.62 -8.73 -13.85
C LYS A 699 -7.74 -9.17 -14.79
N LEU A 700 -7.44 -9.89 -15.87
CA LEU A 700 -8.45 -10.37 -16.83
C LEU A 700 -9.46 -11.35 -16.21
N LEU A 701 -9.08 -12.01 -15.12
CA LEU A 701 -9.90 -13.03 -14.46
C LEU A 701 -10.56 -12.50 -13.19
N HIS A 702 -10.42 -11.21 -12.88
CA HIS A 702 -10.90 -10.64 -11.62
C HIS A 702 -12.42 -10.61 -11.53
N ASN A 703 -12.95 -11.22 -10.47
CA ASN A 703 -14.33 -11.06 -10.03
C ASN A 703 -14.35 -10.40 -8.65
N VAL A 704 -14.98 -9.22 -8.55
CA VAL A 704 -15.12 -8.52 -7.27
C VAL A 704 -15.95 -9.36 -6.30
N VAL A 705 -15.50 -9.46 -5.04
CA VAL A 705 -16.22 -10.15 -3.97
C VAL A 705 -16.41 -9.24 -2.76
N GLY A 706 -17.66 -9.09 -2.32
CA GLY A 706 -18.09 -8.31 -1.17
C GLY A 706 -17.73 -6.82 -1.22
N GLY A 707 -17.27 -6.29 -2.36
CA GLY A 707 -16.65 -4.94 -2.44
C GLY A 707 -15.31 -4.81 -1.70
N ILE A 708 -14.73 -5.92 -1.24
CA ILE A 708 -13.53 -5.95 -0.39
C ILE A 708 -12.28 -6.30 -1.19
N GLY A 709 -12.37 -7.34 -2.03
CA GLY A 709 -11.26 -7.85 -2.82
C GLY A 709 -11.73 -8.53 -4.09
N VAL A 710 -10.88 -9.36 -4.68
CA VAL A 710 -11.18 -10.06 -5.94
C VAL A 710 -10.88 -11.56 -5.84
N PHE A 711 -11.66 -12.37 -6.55
CA PHE A 711 -11.26 -13.71 -6.94
C PHE A 711 -10.58 -13.68 -8.31
N GLU A 712 -9.61 -14.56 -8.51
CA GLU A 712 -9.03 -14.85 -9.81
C GLU A 712 -9.77 -16.05 -10.42
N GLY A 713 -10.78 -15.77 -11.24
CA GLY A 713 -11.73 -16.75 -11.75
C GLY A 713 -13.01 -16.83 -10.91
N ASN A 714 -13.66 -18.00 -10.89
CA ASN A 714 -15.02 -18.17 -10.36
C ASN A 714 -15.11 -18.29 -8.83
N GLY A 715 -13.98 -18.34 -8.12
CA GLY A 715 -13.94 -18.54 -6.66
C GLY A 715 -12.51 -18.75 -6.15
N GLY A 716 -12.40 -19.36 -4.96
CA GLY A 716 -11.12 -19.68 -4.33
C GLY A 716 -10.69 -18.67 -3.27
N VAL A 717 -9.38 -18.51 -3.11
CA VAL A 717 -8.80 -17.58 -2.13
C VAL A 717 -9.02 -16.15 -2.59
N MET A 718 -9.58 -15.29 -1.72
CA MET A 718 -9.69 -13.87 -2.02
C MET A 718 -8.29 -13.27 -2.12
N ARG A 719 -8.01 -12.59 -3.25
CA ARG A 719 -6.74 -11.95 -3.56
C ARG A 719 -6.73 -10.49 -3.14
N THR A 720 -5.56 -9.98 -2.78
CA THR A 720 -5.45 -8.71 -2.03
C THR A 720 -4.31 -7.78 -2.46
N GLY A 721 -3.35 -8.29 -3.22
CA GLY A 721 -2.20 -7.52 -3.67
C GLY A 721 -2.45 -6.71 -4.94
N LEU A 722 -1.37 -6.41 -5.65
CA LEU A 722 -1.45 -5.74 -6.95
C LEU A 722 -1.68 -6.78 -8.07
N PRO A 723 -2.51 -6.49 -9.07
CA PRO A 723 -2.66 -7.34 -10.25
C PRO A 723 -1.33 -7.50 -10.99
N LEU A 724 -1.14 -8.63 -11.68
CA LEU A 724 0.07 -8.89 -12.46
C LEU A 724 0.37 -7.76 -13.45
N GLN A 725 -0.67 -7.18 -14.06
CA GLN A 725 -0.57 -6.07 -14.99
C GLN A 725 -0.07 -4.76 -14.37
N SER A 726 0.01 -4.64 -13.04
CA SER A 726 0.60 -3.49 -12.35
C SER A 726 2.11 -3.63 -12.12
N VAL A 727 2.68 -4.83 -12.29
CA VAL A 727 4.09 -5.12 -12.03
C VAL A 727 4.82 -5.78 -13.20
N HIS A 728 4.10 -6.29 -14.21
CA HIS A 728 4.64 -7.09 -15.31
C HIS A 728 4.04 -6.64 -16.66
N ASP A 729 4.89 -6.51 -17.68
CA ASP A 729 4.48 -6.07 -19.04
C ASP A 729 3.99 -7.22 -19.93
N GLY A 730 4.44 -8.43 -19.66
CA GLY A 730 4.10 -9.66 -20.39
C GLY A 730 5.34 -10.50 -20.66
N GLU A 731 6.51 -9.87 -20.66
CA GLU A 731 7.82 -10.49 -20.84
C GLU A 731 8.66 -10.37 -19.56
N ASP A 732 8.71 -9.18 -18.96
CA ASP A 732 9.52 -8.86 -17.79
C ASP A 732 8.74 -8.12 -16.69
N PHE A 733 9.28 -8.19 -15.47
CA PHE A 733 8.83 -7.35 -14.36
C PHE A 733 9.31 -5.90 -14.55
N VAL A 734 8.37 -4.97 -14.52
CA VAL A 734 8.62 -3.52 -14.57
C VAL A 734 9.03 -2.98 -13.21
N HIS A 735 8.54 -3.58 -12.12
CA HIS A 735 9.02 -3.26 -10.78
C HIS A 735 10.26 -4.11 -10.46
N GLU A 736 11.38 -3.45 -10.20
CA GLU A 736 12.55 -4.11 -9.62
C GLU A 736 12.35 -4.22 -8.10
N PRO A 737 12.30 -5.44 -7.53
CA PRO A 737 12.00 -5.64 -6.11
C PRO A 737 13.23 -5.29 -5.26
N LEU A 738 13.40 -4.00 -4.99
CA LEU A 738 14.44 -3.44 -4.13
C LEU A 738 13.78 -2.88 -2.86
N ARG A 739 14.34 -3.19 -1.68
CA ARG A 739 13.89 -2.56 -0.43
C ARG A 739 14.25 -1.06 -0.43
N LEU A 740 13.32 -0.24 0.05
CA LEU A 740 13.34 1.22 -0.10
C LEU A 740 14.61 1.84 0.50
N THR A 741 15.25 2.72 -0.27
CA THR A 741 16.38 3.55 0.17
C THR A 741 15.88 4.92 0.64
N VAL A 742 16.05 5.23 1.92
CA VAL A 742 15.63 6.48 2.55
C VAL A 742 16.86 7.38 2.73
N CYS A 743 16.88 8.53 2.06
CA CYS A 743 17.96 9.52 2.14
C CYS A 743 17.42 10.80 2.78
N ILE A 744 18.01 11.24 3.89
CA ILE A 744 17.55 12.44 4.61
C ILE A 744 18.72 13.40 4.81
N GLU A 745 18.55 14.67 4.42
CA GLU A 745 19.49 15.74 4.82
C GLU A 745 19.11 16.20 6.24
N ALA A 746 19.70 15.56 7.24
CA ALA A 746 19.56 15.88 8.66
C ALA A 746 20.75 15.31 9.45
N PRO A 747 21.08 15.83 10.65
CA PRO A 747 22.12 15.25 11.49
C PRO A 747 21.80 13.79 11.85
N ALA A 748 22.78 12.89 11.70
CA ALA A 748 22.60 11.48 12.06
C ALA A 748 22.23 11.29 13.53
N GLU A 749 22.71 12.15 14.41
CA GLU A 749 22.41 12.13 15.85
C GLU A 749 20.91 12.36 16.10
N ALA A 750 20.30 13.31 15.38
CA ALA A 750 18.87 13.59 15.48
C ALA A 750 18.02 12.42 14.95
N MET A 751 18.44 11.80 13.84
CA MET A 751 17.79 10.59 13.32
C MET A 751 17.93 9.41 14.30
N THR A 752 19.10 9.22 14.89
CA THR A 752 19.35 8.20 15.92
C THR A 752 18.44 8.40 17.14
N ASP A 753 18.31 9.63 17.64
CA ASP A 753 17.45 9.95 18.78
C ASP A 753 15.96 9.64 18.49
N ILE A 754 15.51 9.86 17.26
CA ILE A 754 14.15 9.51 16.82
C ILE A 754 13.99 7.99 16.76
N LEU A 755 14.94 7.26 16.15
CA LEU A 755 14.89 5.80 16.09
C LEU A 755 14.87 5.18 17.50
N ALA A 756 15.59 5.76 18.46
CA ALA A 756 15.57 5.31 19.85
C ALA A 756 14.21 5.49 20.56
N ARG A 757 13.34 6.39 20.08
CA ARG A 757 11.98 6.60 20.60
C ARG A 757 10.92 5.72 19.93
N HIS A 758 11.20 5.20 18.74
CA HIS A 758 10.22 4.53 17.88
C HIS A 758 10.68 3.13 17.47
N ASP A 759 10.54 2.16 18.37
CA ASP A 759 10.99 0.76 18.17
C ASP A 759 10.47 0.13 16.87
N GLY A 760 9.22 0.40 16.50
CA GLY A 760 8.64 -0.11 15.26
C GLY A 760 9.30 0.44 13.99
N VAL A 761 9.67 1.72 13.99
CA VAL A 761 10.40 2.36 12.87
C VAL A 761 11.85 1.88 12.87
N ARG A 762 12.48 1.81 14.05
CA ARG A 762 13.83 1.28 14.22
C ARG A 762 13.95 -0.15 13.71
N ALA A 763 13.00 -1.03 14.02
CA ALA A 763 13.00 -2.42 13.56
C ALA A 763 13.05 -2.54 12.03
N LEU A 764 12.41 -1.62 11.29
CA LEU A 764 12.47 -1.59 9.83
C LEU A 764 13.89 -1.34 9.29
N PHE A 765 14.69 -0.52 10.00
CA PHE A 765 16.07 -0.22 9.62
C PHE A 765 17.07 -1.24 10.19
N ASP A 766 16.92 -1.64 11.45
CA ASP A 766 17.79 -2.63 12.11
C ASP A 766 17.74 -3.99 11.40
N ASN A 767 16.56 -4.41 10.96
CA ASN A 767 16.39 -5.64 10.17
C ASN A 767 16.51 -5.43 8.66
N ARG A 768 16.90 -4.23 8.22
CA ARG A 768 17.12 -3.85 6.81
C ARG A 768 15.90 -4.09 5.92
N TRP A 769 14.68 -3.97 6.43
CA TRP A 769 13.48 -3.85 5.58
C TRP A 769 13.48 -2.54 4.80
N LEU A 770 14.20 -1.54 5.30
CA LEU A 770 14.53 -0.27 4.66
C LEU A 770 16.01 0.05 4.89
N HIS A 771 16.58 0.87 4.02
CA HIS A 771 17.95 1.37 4.16
C HIS A 771 17.92 2.86 4.46
N LEU A 772 18.66 3.32 5.48
CA LEU A 772 18.71 4.73 5.85
C LEU A 772 20.09 5.34 5.57
N PHE A 773 20.09 6.52 4.95
CA PHE A 773 21.27 7.29 4.62
C PHE A 773 21.15 8.74 5.10
N GLU A 774 22.23 9.23 5.67
CA GLU A 774 22.44 10.65 5.86
C GLU A 774 22.94 11.26 4.55
N MET A 775 22.31 12.37 4.15
CA MET A 775 22.75 13.23 3.06
C MET A 775 23.51 14.44 3.63
N ASP A 776 24.69 14.73 3.09
CA ASP A 776 25.47 15.92 3.47
C ASP A 776 24.91 17.23 2.88
N GLN A 777 25.56 18.34 3.22
CA GLN A 777 25.16 19.68 2.77
C GLN A 777 25.38 19.90 1.27
N GLU A 778 26.17 19.05 0.61
CA GLU A 778 26.39 19.07 -0.83
C GLU A 778 25.39 18.17 -1.58
N GLY A 779 24.52 17.43 -0.86
CA GLY A 779 23.54 16.51 -1.42
C GLY A 779 24.06 15.10 -1.69
N ARG A 780 25.24 14.74 -1.17
CA ARG A 780 25.84 13.41 -1.35
C ARG A 780 25.47 12.50 -0.18
N LEU A 781 25.41 11.20 -0.44
CA LEU A 781 25.22 10.20 0.61
C LEU A 781 26.51 10.10 1.43
N ALA A 782 26.45 10.44 2.71
CA ALA A 782 27.63 10.63 3.56
C ALA A 782 27.81 9.51 4.59
N ARG A 783 26.72 9.06 5.22
CA ARG A 783 26.72 7.93 6.17
C ARG A 783 25.57 6.98 5.86
N ARG A 784 25.78 5.68 6.05
CA ARG A 784 24.76 4.63 6.01
C ARG A 784 24.48 4.18 7.44
N TYR A 785 23.21 4.00 7.77
CA TYR A 785 22.81 3.35 9.02
C TYR A 785 23.17 1.86 8.99
N ALA A 786 23.93 1.39 9.99
CA ALA A 786 24.44 0.03 10.05
C ALA A 786 23.63 -0.89 10.99
N GLY A 787 22.59 -0.36 11.63
CA GLY A 787 21.84 -1.06 12.68
C GLY A 787 22.27 -0.64 14.07
N ASP A 788 21.45 -0.95 15.07
CA ASP A 788 21.75 -0.73 16.49
C ASP A 788 22.15 0.71 16.83
N LEU A 789 21.49 1.68 16.18
CA LEU A 789 21.73 3.11 16.35
C LEU A 789 23.13 3.58 15.87
N THR A 790 23.83 2.77 15.07
CA THR A 790 25.17 3.05 14.57
C THR A 790 25.18 3.44 13.08
N TRP A 791 26.22 4.18 12.68
CA TRP A 791 26.40 4.72 11.33
C TRP A 791 27.80 4.44 10.80
N GLU A 792 27.89 4.09 9.52
CA GLU A 792 29.13 3.85 8.79
C GLU A 792 29.35 4.96 7.74
N PRO A 793 30.58 5.48 7.60
CA PRO A 793 30.88 6.46 6.56
C PRO A 793 30.77 5.81 5.16
N MET A 794 30.17 6.55 4.23
CA MET A 794 30.16 6.19 2.81
C MET A 794 31.43 6.69 2.15
N GLU A 795 32.00 5.91 1.22
CA GLU A 795 33.08 6.42 0.38
C GLU A 795 32.59 7.57 -0.50
N PRO A 796 33.39 8.63 -0.70
CA PRO A 796 32.99 9.75 -1.56
C PRO A 796 32.75 9.26 -2.99
N THR A 797 31.50 9.30 -3.43
CA THR A 797 31.15 8.98 -4.81
C THR A 797 31.79 10.01 -5.75
N ARG A 798 32.75 9.60 -6.58
CA ARG A 798 33.32 10.48 -7.62
C ARG A 798 32.28 10.68 -8.71
N ALA A 799 32.03 11.93 -9.10
CA ALA A 799 31.16 12.24 -10.24
C ALA A 799 31.74 11.60 -11.51
N VAL A 800 31.10 10.55 -12.03
CA VAL A 800 31.46 9.98 -13.32
C VAL A 800 30.77 10.82 -14.39
N LEU A 801 31.55 11.59 -15.15
CA LEU A 801 31.09 12.24 -16.37
C LEU A 801 30.77 11.15 -17.41
N ARG A 802 29.53 10.65 -17.42
CA ARG A 802 29.04 9.80 -18.51
C ARG A 802 28.86 10.68 -19.75
N THR A 803 29.76 10.58 -20.71
CA THR A 803 29.51 11.01 -22.09
C THR A 803 28.36 10.18 -22.63
N ALA A 804 27.24 10.82 -22.97
CA ALA A 804 26.10 10.16 -23.59
C ALA A 804 26.53 9.46 -24.89
N SER A 805 26.58 8.13 -24.87
CA SER A 805 26.52 7.32 -26.08
C SER A 805 25.05 7.14 -26.40
N ALA A 806 24.61 7.72 -27.52
CA ALA A 806 23.28 7.46 -28.08
C ALA A 806 23.12 5.96 -28.37
N ALA A 807 22.04 5.37 -27.86
CA ALA A 807 21.41 4.16 -28.36
C ALA A 807 19.92 4.26 -28.05
#